data_AF-A0A8S1NG83-F1
#
_entry.id   AF-A0A8S1NG83-F1
#
_cell.length_a   1.000
_cell.length_b   1.000
_cell.length_c   1.000
_cell.angle_alpha   90.00
_cell.angle_beta   90.00
_cell.angle_gamma   90.00
#
_symmetry.space_group_name_H-M   'P 1'
#
loop_
_entity.id
_entity.type
_entity.pdbx_description
1 polymer ?
#
loop_
_entity_poly.entity_id
_entity_poly.type
_entity_poly.pdbx_seq_one_letter_code
_entity_poly.pdbx_strand_id
1 'polypeptide(L)'
;MEQKDDLYDILASSKDLDQKIYKVIIEQMRKENISDCLNYLSIDENLKNCEQSILKATNLTNNEQKDGVNNKIQIMMNILKQVKHHDFNKKNYYDNDVCEESRKILIQKISKDEQIIQLLKFFVQLTTIDEKFIQCGSNGLYLLVVMKVDLKNSCFENIRIKNTTLIGGNFARCNFSGSEFDDVDISGVNLNGTLLLNCKWIKMKIHELNQLQGHTSFVSSVCFSPDGFTLASGSVDNSIRLWDVKKGQQKAKLDGHSGAVWPICFSPDGTTLISSGDDYSIRFWDVKTRKKKAQLDQTQTVSSICFSPDGTNLASGSVDNSIRLWDVKTRQQKAKLDGHSNSVNSVCFSLDGTTLASGSSDKSIRLWDVKTGQQKAQLDGHNNSVWSVCFSPDGTTLASGSGDKSIRLWDVKIGNQKAQLDGHSDYVLSVCFSPDGTTIASGSRDQYIHLWDVKTGSVKVKMDGYSGTIRSVSFSPDGAILAGSGYNSIRLWDAKTGHKNVQKVEHTGAVLSVCLSSDLTTLASSSGDNSIRLWDFKTGQKIAQLDGHSNGVNSVCFSPNETTLASGSDDNSIRLWNVKTGQQKSQLDGHNDSVQSVSYSPDGMTLASGSGDNSIRLWDVNTGQQKVQLDGHSNSVNSVCFSPDGTTLASGSGDNSIRLWDINSRQQKAQLDGHNDSVWSVCFSLDGTTLASGSGDNSIRLWDVNSRQQKAQLDGHNDSVWSVCFSPDGTTVASGSRDYSIRLWDVQTGQQKAQLNGHNDLVRSVCFSSDGTTLASGSYDNSICLWEINKGKEISFSDKYQQYALELLKTPLVEIVTHYPYLNISQYLILEAQGALILKGEFVNYQGFDLRPLLKSKGTYFLEK
;
A
#
# COMPACT_ATOMS: atom_id res chain seq x y z
N MET A 1 -14.94 41.36 20.34
CA MET A 1 -14.69 40.62 19.08
C MET A 1 -13.37 41.14 18.55
N GLU A 2 -12.26 40.50 18.91
CA GLU A 2 -10.96 40.84 18.32
C GLU A 2 -11.00 40.49 16.83
N GLN A 3 -10.68 41.45 15.97
CA GLN A 3 -10.42 41.19 14.55
C GLN A 3 -9.29 40.16 14.48
N LYS A 4 -9.60 38.93 14.03
CA LYS A 4 -8.55 38.02 13.57
C LYS A 4 -7.98 38.63 12.30
N ASP A 5 -6.78 39.17 12.37
CA ASP A 5 -6.03 39.61 11.20
C ASP A 5 -5.95 38.47 10.17
N ASP A 6 -6.31 38.74 8.89
CA ASP A 6 -6.15 37.77 7.81
C ASP A 6 -4.65 37.51 7.60
N LEU A 7 -4.23 36.24 7.61
CA LEU A 7 -2.83 35.86 7.36
C LEU A 7 -2.32 36.44 6.04
N TYR A 8 -3.20 36.57 5.04
CA TYR A 8 -2.82 37.22 3.79
C TYR A 8 -2.39 38.68 4.00
N ASP A 9 -3.09 39.45 4.82
CA ASP A 9 -2.78 40.86 5.05
C ASP A 9 -1.46 41.03 5.80
N ILE A 10 -1.20 40.14 6.77
CA ILE A 10 0.09 40.06 7.48
C ILE A 10 1.21 39.78 6.48
N LEU A 11 1.07 38.77 5.62
CA LEU A 11 2.09 38.42 4.62
C LEU A 11 2.22 39.49 3.53
N ALA A 12 1.14 40.13 3.10
CA ALA A 12 1.13 41.15 2.07
C ALA A 12 1.85 42.44 2.49
N SER A 13 2.02 42.68 3.80
CA SER A 13 2.86 43.77 4.30
C SER A 13 4.34 43.60 3.96
N SER A 14 4.77 42.42 3.49
CA SER A 14 6.13 42.16 3.03
C SER A 14 6.46 42.66 1.63
N LYS A 15 5.50 43.22 0.88
CA LYS A 15 5.63 43.63 -0.53
C LYS A 15 6.73 44.66 -0.85
N ASP A 16 7.35 45.26 0.16
CA ASP A 16 8.48 46.18 0.01
C ASP A 16 9.83 45.58 0.44
N LEU A 17 9.86 44.29 0.81
CA LEU A 17 11.06 43.59 1.31
C LEU A 17 11.80 42.86 0.18
N ASP A 18 13.12 43.08 0.10
CA ASP A 18 14.01 42.41 -0.86
C ASP A 18 14.56 41.11 -0.25
N GLN A 19 14.65 40.04 -1.05
CA GLN A 19 15.26 38.76 -0.67
C GLN A 19 16.67 38.90 -0.07
N LYS A 20 17.46 39.86 -0.53
CA LYS A 20 18.82 40.11 -0.02
C LYS A 20 18.82 40.47 1.47
N ILE A 21 17.77 41.14 1.95
CA ILE A 21 17.63 41.55 3.35
C ILE A 21 17.50 40.31 4.24
N TYR A 22 16.65 39.36 3.86
CA TYR A 22 16.45 38.11 4.61
C TYR A 22 17.76 37.33 4.80
N LYS A 23 18.55 37.21 3.72
CA LYS A 23 19.81 36.47 3.75
C LYS A 23 20.84 37.10 4.69
N VAL A 24 21.03 38.42 4.59
CA VAL A 24 22.00 39.15 5.43
C VAL A 24 21.63 39.04 6.91
N ILE A 25 20.34 39.13 7.23
CA ILE A 25 19.87 39.03 8.63
C ILE A 25 20.10 37.63 9.19
N ILE A 26 19.79 36.58 8.44
CA ILE A 26 20.06 35.19 8.86
C ILE A 26 21.56 34.97 9.08
N GLU A 27 22.41 35.45 8.17
CA GLU A 27 23.87 35.33 8.29
C GLU A 27 24.40 36.07 9.53
N GLN A 28 23.88 37.27 9.81
CA GLN A 28 24.28 38.05 10.98
C GLN A 28 23.84 37.37 12.28
N MET A 29 22.59 36.92 12.37
CA MET A 29 22.08 36.21 13.55
C MET A 29 22.83 34.90 13.82
N ARG A 30 23.25 34.18 12.77
CA ARG A 30 24.10 32.99 12.89
C ARG A 30 25.49 33.33 13.41
N LYS A 31 26.10 34.40 12.87
CA LYS A 31 27.43 34.87 13.29
C LYS A 31 27.45 35.24 14.78
N GLU A 32 26.37 35.81 15.29
CA GLU A 32 26.23 36.24 16.69
C GLU A 32 25.62 35.17 17.61
N ASN A 33 25.33 33.98 17.09
CA ASN A 33 24.80 32.83 17.84
C ASN A 33 23.53 33.15 18.65
N ILE A 34 22.58 33.84 18.00
CA ILE A 34 21.35 34.33 18.62
C ILE A 34 20.33 33.20 18.80
N SER A 35 19.55 33.23 19.89
CA SER A 35 18.46 32.27 20.16
C SER A 35 17.06 32.90 20.28
N ASP A 36 16.95 34.24 20.31
CA ASP A 36 15.68 34.98 20.29
C ASP A 36 15.73 36.10 19.24
N CYS A 37 15.14 35.85 18.08
CA CYS A 37 15.23 36.76 16.94
C CYS A 37 14.51 38.09 17.20
N LEU A 38 13.40 38.07 17.94
CA LEU A 38 12.61 39.28 18.21
C LEU A 38 13.29 40.21 19.20
N ASN A 39 13.89 39.65 20.25
CA ASN A 39 14.66 40.43 21.21
C ASN A 39 15.89 41.05 20.53
N TYR A 40 16.59 40.26 19.72
CA TYR A 40 17.75 40.73 18.97
C TYR A 40 17.44 41.93 18.08
N LEU A 41 16.38 41.83 17.29
CA LEU A 41 15.91 42.90 16.40
C LEU A 41 15.26 44.09 17.15
N SER A 42 15.06 44.00 18.46
CA SER A 42 14.49 45.09 19.27
C SER A 42 15.53 46.01 19.90
N ILE A 43 16.81 45.63 19.84
CA ILE A 43 17.92 46.39 20.39
C ILE A 43 18.46 47.33 19.32
N ASP A 44 18.43 48.64 19.57
CA ASP A 44 18.84 49.67 18.61
C ASP A 44 20.27 49.49 18.06
N GLU A 45 21.19 48.99 18.88
CA GLU A 45 22.57 48.73 18.47
C GLU A 45 22.67 47.57 17.46
N ASN A 46 21.90 46.51 17.66
CA ASN A 46 21.84 45.37 16.74
C ASN A 46 21.15 45.75 15.43
N LEU A 47 20.12 46.61 15.51
CA LEU A 47 19.41 47.11 14.34
C LEU A 47 20.36 47.93 13.44
N LYS A 48 21.21 48.77 14.04
CA LYS A 48 22.29 49.49 13.33
C LYS A 48 23.34 48.54 12.73
N ASN A 49 23.69 47.45 13.40
CA ASN A 49 24.64 46.46 12.86
C ASN A 49 24.06 45.70 11.65
N CYS A 50 22.78 45.31 11.72
CA CYS A 50 22.05 44.74 10.60
C CYS A 50 21.95 45.72 9.43
N GLU A 51 21.62 46.99 9.70
CA GLU A 51 21.55 48.06 8.71
C GLU A 51 22.88 48.24 7.97
N GLN A 52 23.99 48.36 8.70
CA GLN A 52 25.33 48.48 8.12
C GLN A 52 25.71 47.27 7.25
N SER A 53 25.35 46.06 7.70
CA SER A 53 25.62 44.83 6.96
C SER A 53 24.80 44.75 5.67
N ILE A 54 23.54 45.20 5.71
CA ILE A 54 22.66 45.27 4.53
C ILE A 54 23.17 46.33 3.54
N LEU A 55 23.52 47.54 4.01
CA LEU A 55 24.07 48.62 3.18
C LEU A 55 25.36 48.16 2.47
N LYS A 56 26.24 47.46 3.19
CA LYS A 56 27.47 46.90 2.63
C LYS A 56 27.19 45.79 1.62
N ALA A 57 26.22 44.91 1.86
CA ALA A 57 25.85 43.84 0.94
C ALA A 57 25.10 44.34 -0.31
N THR A 58 24.50 45.53 -0.24
CA THR A 58 23.70 46.13 -1.33
C THR A 58 24.40 47.25 -2.09
N ASN A 59 25.64 47.62 -1.71
CA ASN A 59 26.43 48.72 -2.28
C ASN A 59 25.70 50.08 -2.28
N LEU A 60 24.89 50.36 -1.26
CA LEU A 60 24.15 51.62 -1.12
C LEU A 60 24.97 52.62 -0.28
N THR A 61 25.14 53.86 -0.76
CA THR A 61 26.04 54.86 -0.14
C THR A 61 25.34 56.15 0.32
N ASN A 62 24.06 56.36 0.02
CA ASN A 62 23.36 57.62 0.31
C ASN A 62 22.50 57.57 1.59
N ASN A 63 22.34 58.71 2.28
CA ASN A 63 21.54 58.80 3.52
C ASN A 63 20.03 58.51 3.33
N GLU A 64 19.42 58.88 2.19
CA GLU A 64 18.01 58.51 1.89
C GLU A 64 17.83 56.99 1.70
N GLN A 65 18.89 56.27 1.32
CA GLN A 65 18.86 54.81 1.20
C GLN A 65 18.99 54.12 2.57
N LYS A 66 19.56 54.80 3.59
CA LYS A 66 19.64 54.30 4.97
C LYS A 66 18.27 54.27 5.65
N ASP A 67 17.51 55.36 5.54
CA ASP A 67 16.15 55.44 6.09
C ASP A 67 15.22 54.39 5.46
N GLY A 68 15.41 54.11 4.16
CA GLY A 68 14.71 53.04 3.46
C GLY A 68 15.04 51.63 3.96
N VAL A 69 16.29 51.36 4.35
CA VAL A 69 16.70 50.05 4.95
C VAL A 69 16.13 49.90 6.36
N ASN A 70 16.20 50.95 7.17
CA ASN A 70 15.64 50.94 8.53
C ASN A 70 14.12 50.68 8.52
N ASN A 71 13.39 51.36 7.63
CA ASN A 71 11.96 51.12 7.46
C ASN A 71 11.65 49.66 7.08
N LYS A 72 12.46 49.05 6.20
CA LYS A 72 12.30 47.63 5.82
C LYS A 72 12.57 46.67 6.98
N ILE A 73 13.59 46.92 7.80
CA ILE A 73 13.85 46.12 9.01
C ILE A 73 12.67 46.24 9.98
N GLN A 74 12.10 47.44 10.12
CA GLN A 74 10.94 47.69 10.99
C GLN A 74 9.67 46.98 10.49
N ILE A 75 9.41 46.99 9.17
CA ILE A 75 8.31 46.23 8.54
C ILE A 75 8.47 44.73 8.85
N MET A 76 9.66 44.17 8.66
CA MET A 76 9.94 42.76 8.97
C MET A 76 9.74 42.45 10.46
N MET A 77 10.21 43.33 11.36
CA MET A 77 10.01 43.16 12.80
C MET A 77 8.53 43.14 13.16
N ASN A 78 7.73 44.01 12.53
CA ASN A 78 6.27 44.03 12.73
C ASN A 78 5.62 42.73 12.23
N ILE A 79 6.03 42.21 11.06
CA ILE A 79 5.57 40.92 10.55
C ILE A 79 5.88 39.79 11.55
N LEU A 80 7.12 39.71 12.04
CA LEU A 80 7.51 38.68 13.01
C LEU A 80 6.70 38.75 14.30
N LYS A 81 6.40 39.97 14.79
CA LYS A 81 5.53 40.18 15.97
C LYS A 81 4.10 39.69 15.69
N GLN A 82 3.52 40.06 14.56
CA GLN A 82 2.16 39.65 14.18
C GLN A 82 2.06 38.13 14.01
N VAL A 83 2.97 37.53 13.24
CA VAL A 83 3.00 36.08 12.98
C VAL A 83 3.20 35.27 14.26
N LYS A 84 4.03 35.74 15.19
CA LYS A 84 4.25 35.07 16.48
C LYS A 84 2.96 34.87 17.27
N HIS A 85 2.04 35.83 17.22
CA HIS A 85 0.77 35.78 17.94
C HIS A 85 -0.37 35.16 17.12
N HIS A 86 -0.20 35.01 15.81
CA HIS A 86 -1.19 34.46 14.89
C HIS A 86 -1.35 32.93 14.99
N ASP A 87 -2.50 32.40 14.59
CA ASP A 87 -2.80 30.95 14.57
C ASP A 87 -1.79 30.15 13.72
N PHE A 88 -1.18 30.80 12.72
CA PHE A 88 -0.15 30.23 11.83
C PHE A 88 1.12 29.77 12.56
N ASN A 89 1.43 30.33 13.74
CA ASN A 89 2.57 29.88 14.54
C ASN A 89 2.15 29.03 15.76
N LYS A 90 0.83 28.86 15.98
CA LYS A 90 0.29 28.14 17.15
C LYS A 90 -0.33 26.79 16.79
N LYS A 91 -0.76 26.60 15.54
CA LYS A 91 -1.48 25.43 15.07
C LYS A 91 -0.81 24.79 13.86
N ASN A 92 -1.10 23.51 13.66
CA ASN A 92 -0.75 22.78 12.45
C ASN A 92 -1.61 23.27 11.29
N TYR A 93 -1.01 23.93 10.31
CA TYR A 93 -1.77 24.51 9.20
C TYR A 93 -2.25 23.46 8.18
N TYR A 94 -1.73 22.23 8.27
CA TYR A 94 -2.17 21.09 7.49
C TYR A 94 -3.41 20.38 8.07
N ASP A 95 -3.72 20.57 9.35
CA ASP A 95 -4.80 19.84 10.03
C ASP A 95 -6.19 20.35 9.62
N ASN A 96 -7.19 19.46 9.56
CA ASN A 96 -8.49 19.70 8.90
C ASN A 96 -9.43 20.67 9.64
N ASP A 97 -9.06 21.14 10.83
CA ASP A 97 -9.86 22.04 11.66
C ASP A 97 -9.98 23.48 11.08
N VAL A 98 -9.19 23.81 10.06
CA VAL A 98 -9.34 25.05 9.30
C VAL A 98 -10.08 24.73 8.01
N CYS A 99 -11.26 25.34 7.84
CA CYS A 99 -12.09 25.26 6.63
C CYS A 99 -11.23 25.23 5.36
N GLU A 100 -11.20 24.08 4.66
CA GLU A 100 -10.38 23.87 3.45
C GLU A 100 -10.53 25.02 2.43
N GLU A 101 -11.72 25.62 2.38
CA GLU A 101 -12.07 26.75 1.50
C GLU A 101 -11.16 27.97 1.76
N SER A 102 -10.98 28.36 3.04
CA SER A 102 -10.15 29.50 3.42
C SER A 102 -8.67 29.25 3.11
N ARG A 103 -8.20 28.01 3.29
CA ARG A 103 -6.83 27.60 2.93
C ARG A 103 -6.61 27.65 1.42
N LYS A 104 -7.56 27.18 0.62
CA LYS A 104 -7.51 27.25 -0.86
C LYS A 104 -7.50 28.70 -1.35
N ILE A 105 -8.34 29.55 -0.77
CA ILE A 105 -8.37 30.99 -1.08
C ILE A 105 -7.03 31.64 -0.75
N LEU A 106 -6.46 31.36 0.43
CA LEU A 106 -5.15 31.88 0.81
C LEU A 106 -4.08 31.44 -0.20
N ILE A 107 -3.98 30.14 -0.51
CA ILE A 107 -3.02 29.60 -1.49
C ILE A 107 -3.16 30.29 -2.85
N GLN A 108 -4.39 30.51 -3.33
CA GLN A 108 -4.62 31.24 -4.58
C GLN A 108 -4.12 32.69 -4.52
N LYS A 109 -4.33 33.38 -3.39
CA LYS A 109 -3.85 34.75 -3.19
C LYS A 109 -2.32 34.82 -3.12
N ILE A 110 -1.66 33.89 -2.42
CA ILE A 110 -0.21 33.95 -2.18
C ILE A 110 0.64 33.27 -3.27
N SER A 111 0.10 32.28 -4.02
CA SER A 111 0.85 31.51 -5.04
C SER A 111 1.42 32.32 -6.19
N LYS A 112 0.93 33.56 -6.39
CA LYS A 112 1.37 34.46 -7.45
C LYS A 112 2.30 35.58 -6.95
N ASP A 113 2.53 35.67 -5.64
CA ASP A 113 3.32 36.74 -5.05
C ASP A 113 4.72 36.23 -4.68
N GLU A 114 5.70 36.60 -5.49
CA GLU A 114 7.09 36.17 -5.33
C GLU A 114 7.68 36.62 -3.99
N GLN A 115 7.28 37.78 -3.46
CA GLN A 115 7.81 38.28 -2.19
C GLN A 115 7.31 37.46 -1.02
N ILE A 116 6.04 37.03 -1.05
CA ILE A 116 5.50 36.13 -0.03
C ILE A 116 6.23 34.78 -0.07
N ILE A 117 6.56 34.25 -1.24
CA ILE A 117 7.37 33.03 -1.37
C ILE A 117 8.75 33.20 -0.70
N GLN A 118 9.41 34.35 -0.89
CA GLN A 118 10.69 34.62 -0.23
C GLN A 118 10.56 34.75 1.28
N LEU A 119 9.49 35.38 1.77
CA LEU A 119 9.19 35.46 3.19
C LEU A 119 8.93 34.08 3.81
N LEU A 120 8.20 33.18 3.12
CA LEU A 120 7.98 31.82 3.58
C LEU A 120 9.30 31.03 3.64
N LYS A 121 10.18 31.17 2.65
CA LYS A 121 11.54 30.59 2.69
C LYS A 121 12.36 31.14 3.86
N PHE A 122 12.22 32.43 4.17
CA PHE A 122 12.86 33.04 5.33
C PHE A 122 12.34 32.44 6.65
N PHE A 123 11.02 32.21 6.80
CA PHE A 123 10.49 31.51 7.99
C PHE A 123 11.05 30.10 8.14
N VAL A 124 11.24 29.36 7.04
CA VAL A 124 11.89 28.04 7.07
C VAL A 124 13.33 28.15 7.60
N GLN A 125 14.09 29.17 7.16
CA GLN A 125 15.46 29.38 7.63
C GLN A 125 15.55 29.89 9.07
N LEU A 126 14.55 30.64 9.55
CA LEU A 126 14.49 31.07 10.95
C LEU A 126 14.41 29.90 11.94
N THR A 127 13.88 28.75 11.51
CA THR A 127 13.87 27.53 12.34
C THR A 127 15.28 27.07 12.73
N THR A 128 16.30 27.45 11.97
CA THR A 128 17.72 27.17 12.27
C THR A 128 18.22 27.93 13.50
N ILE A 129 17.53 28.99 13.92
CA ILE A 129 17.99 29.97 14.93
C ILE A 129 17.06 29.94 16.15
N ASP A 130 15.77 30.18 15.96
CA ASP A 130 14.81 30.38 17.05
C ASP A 130 13.71 29.31 17.02
N GLU A 131 13.60 28.55 18.12
CA GLU A 131 12.64 27.45 18.27
C GLU A 131 11.18 27.93 18.24
N LYS A 132 10.94 29.18 18.62
CA LYS A 132 9.59 29.78 18.65
C LYS A 132 8.97 29.90 17.25
N PHE A 133 9.78 29.77 16.19
CA PHE A 133 9.34 29.84 14.80
C PHE A 133 9.32 28.48 14.09
N ILE A 134 9.60 27.36 14.78
CA ILE A 134 9.56 26.01 14.18
C ILE A 134 8.21 25.72 13.55
N GLN A 135 7.10 26.00 14.24
CA GLN A 135 5.76 25.75 13.70
C GLN A 135 5.45 26.63 12.49
N CYS A 136 5.74 27.93 12.56
CA CYS A 136 5.61 28.86 11.44
C CYS A 136 6.46 28.42 10.23
N GLY A 137 7.70 28.01 10.45
CA GLY A 137 8.57 27.50 9.38
C GLY A 137 8.06 26.19 8.78
N SER A 138 7.54 25.28 9.60
CA SER A 138 6.94 24.01 9.15
C SER A 138 5.69 24.22 8.32
N ASN A 139 4.83 25.17 8.74
CA ASN A 139 3.66 25.59 7.98
C ASN A 139 4.06 26.33 6.69
N GLY A 140 5.14 27.12 6.72
CA GLY A 140 5.68 27.80 5.56
C GLY A 140 6.22 26.83 4.51
N LEU A 141 6.98 25.81 4.93
CA LEU A 141 7.48 24.77 4.03
C LEU A 141 6.34 23.95 3.40
N TYR A 142 5.31 23.63 4.19
CA TYR A 142 4.09 22.99 3.67
C TYR A 142 3.39 23.84 2.61
N LEU A 143 3.19 25.15 2.87
CA LEU A 143 2.58 26.04 1.89
C LEU A 143 3.39 26.10 0.59
N LEU A 144 4.73 26.18 0.67
CA LEU A 144 5.60 26.15 -0.51
C LEU A 144 5.42 24.87 -1.34
N VAL A 145 5.31 23.71 -0.67
CA VAL A 145 5.04 22.41 -1.31
C VAL A 145 3.67 22.39 -2.00
N VAL A 146 2.61 22.78 -1.29
CA VAL A 146 1.24 22.76 -1.84
C VAL A 146 1.04 23.78 -2.96
N MET A 147 1.74 24.93 -2.90
CA MET A 147 1.78 25.94 -3.96
C MET A 147 2.59 25.47 -5.20
N LYS A 148 3.21 24.28 -5.15
CA LYS A 148 4.09 23.74 -6.21
C LYS A 148 5.24 24.68 -6.57
N VAL A 149 5.77 25.40 -5.59
CA VAL A 149 6.98 26.22 -5.79
C VAL A 149 8.14 25.28 -6.10
N ASP A 150 8.89 25.58 -7.17
CA ASP A 150 10.11 24.82 -7.45
C ASP A 150 11.16 25.15 -6.38
N LEU A 151 11.46 24.17 -5.52
CA LEU A 151 12.44 24.28 -4.46
C LEU A 151 13.80 23.69 -4.89
N LYS A 152 13.95 23.22 -6.12
CA LYS A 152 15.19 22.60 -6.61
C LYS A 152 16.42 23.49 -6.36
N ASN A 153 17.52 22.86 -5.95
CA ASN A 153 18.77 23.53 -5.59
C ASN A 153 18.68 24.51 -4.39
N SER A 154 17.61 24.48 -3.59
CA SER A 154 17.51 25.34 -2.40
C SER A 154 18.42 24.84 -1.28
N CYS A 155 19.01 25.77 -0.53
CA CYS A 155 19.80 25.49 0.66
C CYS A 155 18.93 25.63 1.92
N PHE A 156 18.72 24.50 2.59
CA PHE A 156 17.90 24.31 3.79
C PHE A 156 18.68 23.56 4.87
N GLU A 157 19.91 23.99 5.12
CA GLU A 157 20.80 23.38 6.10
C GLU A 157 20.37 23.72 7.53
N ASN A 158 20.49 22.73 8.43
CA ASN A 158 20.21 22.82 9.87
C ASN A 158 18.78 23.25 10.23
N ILE A 159 17.82 23.12 9.31
CA ILE A 159 16.42 23.51 9.57
C ILE A 159 15.75 22.53 10.53
N ARG A 160 14.74 23.01 11.25
CA ARG A 160 13.94 22.18 12.17
C ARG A 160 12.49 22.23 11.75
N ILE A 161 11.98 21.12 11.21
CA ILE A 161 10.63 21.00 10.68
C ILE A 161 9.87 19.95 11.46
N LYS A 162 8.71 20.33 12.00
CA LYS A 162 7.91 19.48 12.87
C LYS A 162 6.44 19.49 12.50
N ASN A 163 5.75 18.39 12.80
CA ASN A 163 4.29 18.25 12.71
C ASN A 163 3.76 18.84 11.39
N THR A 164 4.13 18.27 10.25
CA THR A 164 3.69 18.78 8.95
C THR A 164 3.71 17.71 7.87
N THR A 165 3.14 18.01 6.70
CA THR A 165 3.19 17.14 5.52
C THR A 165 3.94 17.83 4.41
N LEU A 166 4.83 17.10 3.74
CA LEU A 166 5.61 17.55 2.60
C LEU A 166 5.29 16.72 1.35
N ILE A 167 4.20 15.97 1.35
CA ILE A 167 3.82 15.05 0.27
C ILE A 167 3.85 15.72 -1.11
N GLY A 168 4.46 15.02 -2.08
CA GLY A 168 4.57 15.50 -3.46
C GLY A 168 5.55 16.67 -3.64
N GLY A 169 6.28 17.06 -2.59
CA GLY A 169 7.29 18.11 -2.66
C GLY A 169 8.47 17.72 -3.56
N ASN A 170 8.94 18.67 -4.36
CA ASN A 170 10.13 18.50 -5.18
C ASN A 170 11.33 19.21 -4.53
N PHE A 171 12.21 18.43 -3.90
CA PHE A 171 13.43 18.93 -3.27
C PHE A 171 14.70 18.41 -3.95
N ALA A 172 14.62 18.10 -5.25
CA ALA A 172 15.76 17.62 -6.00
C ALA A 172 16.96 18.59 -5.85
N ARG A 173 18.14 18.04 -5.57
CA ARG A 173 19.40 18.80 -5.39
C ARG A 173 19.38 19.85 -4.27
N CYS A 174 18.40 19.81 -3.36
CA CYS A 174 18.42 20.65 -2.17
C CYS A 174 19.52 20.20 -1.19
N ASN A 175 19.93 21.10 -0.30
CA ASN A 175 20.79 20.75 0.82
C ASN A 175 20.01 20.81 2.15
N PHE A 176 19.80 19.67 2.80
CA PHE A 176 19.18 19.55 4.12
C PHE A 176 20.17 19.09 5.20
N SER A 177 21.47 19.21 4.96
CA SER A 177 22.47 18.72 5.90
C SER A 177 22.30 19.34 7.30
N GLY A 178 22.38 18.51 8.33
CA GLY A 178 22.20 18.89 9.74
C GLY A 178 20.77 19.16 10.18
N SER A 179 19.78 19.01 9.28
CA SER A 179 18.37 19.33 9.57
C SER A 179 17.67 18.26 10.40
N GLU A 180 16.65 18.67 11.16
CA GLU A 180 15.79 17.82 11.99
C GLU A 180 14.37 17.81 11.43
N PHE A 181 13.84 16.60 11.20
CA PHE A 181 12.46 16.36 10.82
C PHE A 181 11.77 15.52 11.90
N ASP A 182 10.68 16.01 12.48
CA ASP A 182 9.94 15.37 13.58
C ASP A 182 8.43 15.33 13.32
N ASP A 183 7.82 14.15 13.23
CA ASP A 183 6.41 13.96 12.86
C ASP A 183 6.07 14.58 11.49
N VAL A 184 6.92 14.31 10.48
CA VAL A 184 6.77 14.84 9.12
C VAL A 184 6.40 13.74 8.14
N ASP A 185 5.38 13.97 7.31
CA ASP A 185 4.98 13.06 6.23
C ASP A 185 5.69 13.43 4.92
N ILE A 186 6.51 12.52 4.40
CA ILE A 186 7.31 12.72 3.17
C ILE A 186 6.92 11.77 2.04
N SER A 187 5.70 11.23 2.07
CA SER A 187 5.23 10.30 1.04
C SER A 187 5.25 10.94 -0.37
N GLY A 188 5.86 10.27 -1.35
CA GLY A 188 5.92 10.80 -2.74
C GLY A 188 6.78 12.06 -2.92
N VAL A 189 7.74 12.31 -2.02
CA VAL A 189 8.67 13.45 -2.12
C VAL A 189 9.84 13.12 -3.04
N ASN A 190 10.15 14.03 -3.98
CA ASN A 190 11.34 13.90 -4.83
C ASN A 190 12.59 14.43 -4.11
N LEU A 191 13.48 13.51 -3.71
CA LEU A 191 14.75 13.79 -3.05
C LEU A 191 15.98 13.53 -3.96
N ASN A 192 15.80 13.58 -5.29
CA ASN A 192 16.88 13.22 -6.21
C ASN A 192 18.07 14.19 -6.14
N GLY A 193 19.25 13.69 -5.77
CA GLY A 193 20.47 14.48 -5.60
C GLY A 193 20.47 15.39 -4.37
N THR A 194 19.52 15.22 -3.46
CA THR A 194 19.41 16.00 -2.23
C THR A 194 20.50 15.59 -1.23
N LEU A 195 21.18 16.57 -0.62
CA LEU A 195 22.17 16.32 0.43
C LEU A 195 21.47 16.17 1.79
N LEU A 196 21.63 15.01 2.43
CA LEU A 196 20.98 14.65 3.69
C LEU A 196 22.01 14.23 4.76
N LEU A 197 23.14 14.93 4.83
CA LEU A 197 24.23 14.60 5.75
C LEU A 197 23.86 14.98 7.18
N ASN A 198 24.04 14.09 8.15
CA ASN A 198 23.77 14.34 9.57
C ASN A 198 22.34 14.84 9.90
N CYS A 199 21.34 14.43 9.10
CA CYS A 199 19.94 14.75 9.40
C CYS A 199 19.40 13.90 10.56
N LYS A 200 18.53 14.49 11.39
CA LYS A 200 17.75 13.77 12.40
C LYS A 200 16.34 13.51 11.87
N TRP A 201 15.90 12.26 11.97
CA TRP A 201 14.59 11.82 11.50
C TRP A 201 13.83 11.20 12.67
N ILE A 202 12.73 11.83 13.07
CA ILE A 202 11.95 11.46 14.25
C ILE A 202 10.49 11.32 13.80
N LYS A 203 9.85 10.18 14.09
CA LYS A 203 8.42 9.94 13.76
C LYS A 203 8.01 10.25 12.31
N MET A 204 8.87 9.95 11.34
CA MET A 204 8.58 10.18 9.94
C MET A 204 7.41 9.31 9.45
N LYS A 205 6.53 9.88 8.62
CA LYS A 205 5.43 9.17 7.98
C LYS A 205 5.76 8.95 6.49
N ILE A 206 5.69 7.69 6.06
CA ILE A 206 5.79 7.26 4.67
C ILE A 206 4.64 6.28 4.44
N HIS A 207 3.64 6.67 3.66
CA HIS A 207 2.42 5.89 3.40
C HIS A 207 2.51 5.11 2.09
N GLU A 208 1.96 3.89 2.07
CA GLU A 208 1.95 2.94 0.95
C GLU A 208 0.62 2.95 0.17
N LEU A 209 0.64 2.54 -1.11
CA LEU A 209 -0.34 2.92 -2.14
C LEU A 209 -1.03 1.70 -2.83
N ASN A 210 -1.69 0.82 -2.06
CA ASN A 210 -2.93 0.08 -2.34
C ASN A 210 -3.18 -0.78 -3.62
N GLN A 211 -3.88 -1.92 -3.46
CA GLN A 211 -4.53 -2.70 -4.54
C GLN A 211 -5.94 -2.16 -4.85
N LEU A 212 -6.23 -1.88 -6.12
CA LEU A 212 -7.48 -1.23 -6.54
C LEU A 212 -8.46 -2.28 -7.07
N GLN A 213 -9.39 -2.73 -6.23
CA GLN A 213 -10.44 -3.68 -6.59
C GLN A 213 -11.78 -2.98 -6.83
N GLY A 214 -12.54 -3.45 -7.82
CA GLY A 214 -13.91 -3.00 -8.05
C GLY A 214 -14.48 -3.28 -9.44
N HIS A 215 -13.63 -3.39 -10.47
CA HIS A 215 -14.10 -3.80 -11.80
C HIS A 215 -14.55 -5.26 -11.80
N THR A 216 -15.61 -5.58 -12.55
CA THR A 216 -16.17 -6.93 -12.62
C THR A 216 -15.67 -7.74 -13.82
N SER A 217 -14.83 -7.13 -14.67
CA SER A 217 -14.25 -7.73 -15.87
C SER A 217 -12.90 -7.08 -16.22
N PHE A 218 -12.27 -7.55 -17.32
CA PHE A 218 -10.95 -7.14 -17.81
C PHE A 218 -10.73 -5.64 -17.75
N VAL A 219 -9.69 -5.21 -17.06
CA VAL A 219 -9.23 -3.83 -17.10
C VAL A 219 -8.39 -3.66 -18.36
N SER A 220 -8.97 -2.96 -19.32
CA SER A 220 -8.42 -2.80 -20.68
C SER A 220 -7.33 -1.73 -20.75
N SER A 221 -7.45 -0.67 -19.97
CA SER A 221 -6.54 0.47 -19.97
C SER A 221 -6.45 1.14 -18.60
N VAL A 222 -5.25 1.58 -18.22
CA VAL A 222 -4.99 2.39 -17.04
C VAL A 222 -4.17 3.64 -17.40
N CYS A 223 -4.42 4.76 -16.73
CA CYS A 223 -3.69 6.00 -16.99
C CYS A 223 -3.69 6.89 -15.73
N PHE A 224 -2.52 7.40 -15.35
CA PHE A 224 -2.42 8.38 -14.27
C PHE A 224 -2.84 9.78 -14.74
N SER A 225 -3.45 10.55 -13.83
CA SER A 225 -3.62 11.99 -14.02
C SER A 225 -2.24 12.68 -14.05
N PRO A 226 -2.12 13.85 -14.71
CA PRO A 226 -0.83 14.57 -14.81
C PRO A 226 -0.22 14.96 -13.46
N ASP A 227 -1.04 15.07 -12.42
CA ASP A 227 -0.60 15.34 -11.04
C ASP A 227 -0.24 14.07 -10.24
N GLY A 228 -0.46 12.87 -10.81
CA GLY A 228 -0.15 11.59 -10.19
C GLY A 228 -1.10 11.16 -9.06
N PHE A 229 -2.07 11.98 -8.67
CA PHE A 229 -2.94 11.68 -7.51
C PHE A 229 -4.15 10.84 -7.86
N THR A 230 -4.54 10.79 -9.13
CA THR A 230 -5.69 10.03 -9.60
C THR A 230 -5.24 9.01 -10.63
N LEU A 231 -5.65 7.76 -10.47
CA LEU A 231 -5.54 6.76 -11.54
C LEU A 231 -6.91 6.58 -12.17
N ALA A 232 -6.99 6.61 -13.49
CA ALA A 232 -8.20 6.21 -14.21
C ALA A 232 -8.03 4.78 -14.74
N SER A 233 -9.12 4.03 -14.79
CA SER A 233 -9.20 2.71 -15.42
C SER A 233 -10.46 2.55 -16.25
N GLY A 234 -10.31 1.98 -17.45
CA GLY A 234 -11.41 1.51 -18.29
C GLY A 234 -11.49 -0.01 -18.27
N SER A 235 -12.69 -0.57 -18.38
CA SER A 235 -12.90 -2.01 -18.34
C SER A 235 -13.95 -2.49 -19.34
N VAL A 236 -13.86 -3.79 -19.63
CA VAL A 236 -14.86 -4.57 -20.37
C VAL A 236 -16.20 -4.65 -19.61
N ASP A 237 -16.25 -4.26 -18.33
CA ASP A 237 -17.50 -4.09 -17.57
C ASP A 237 -18.29 -2.82 -17.92
N ASN A 238 -17.92 -2.14 -19.01
CA ASN A 238 -18.51 -0.90 -19.52
C ASN A 238 -18.28 0.33 -18.62
N SER A 239 -17.53 0.20 -17.53
CA SER A 239 -17.31 1.29 -16.59
C SER A 239 -15.92 1.91 -16.68
N ILE A 240 -15.86 3.16 -16.26
CA ILE A 240 -14.60 3.86 -15.99
C ILE A 240 -14.56 4.13 -14.50
N ARG A 241 -13.42 3.89 -13.85
CA ARG A 241 -13.22 4.19 -12.44
C ARG A 241 -12.07 5.15 -12.26
N LEU A 242 -12.25 6.08 -11.33
CA LEU A 242 -11.22 6.99 -10.85
C LEU A 242 -10.83 6.56 -9.45
N TRP A 243 -9.54 6.40 -9.23
CA TRP A 243 -8.96 5.91 -7.99
C TRP A 243 -8.09 6.98 -7.37
N ASP A 244 -8.14 7.08 -6.06
CA ASP A 244 -7.20 7.86 -5.29
C ASP A 244 -5.93 7.03 -5.15
N VAL A 245 -4.83 7.49 -5.77
CA VAL A 245 -3.56 6.76 -5.72
C VAL A 245 -3.07 6.68 -4.29
N LYS A 246 -3.24 7.76 -3.50
CA LYS A 246 -2.85 7.85 -2.09
C LYS A 246 -3.58 6.84 -1.21
N LYS A 247 -4.90 6.77 -1.36
CA LYS A 247 -5.77 6.02 -0.43
C LYS A 247 -6.18 4.65 -0.93
N GLY A 248 -5.97 4.34 -2.21
CA GLY A 248 -6.38 3.05 -2.77
C GLY A 248 -7.86 2.90 -3.00
N GLN A 249 -8.60 3.99 -2.84
CA GLN A 249 -10.04 3.98 -2.82
C GLN A 249 -10.57 4.51 -4.12
N GLN A 250 -11.69 3.96 -4.56
CA GLN A 250 -12.43 4.51 -5.68
C GLN A 250 -12.96 5.90 -5.33
N LYS A 251 -12.50 6.92 -6.05
CA LYS A 251 -13.02 8.31 -5.97
C LYS A 251 -14.36 8.43 -6.66
N ALA A 252 -14.52 7.77 -7.80
CA ALA A 252 -15.72 7.84 -8.62
C ALA A 252 -15.82 6.64 -9.58
N LYS A 253 -17.05 6.31 -9.95
CA LYS A 253 -17.37 5.50 -11.12
C LYS A 253 -18.06 6.41 -12.14
N LEU A 254 -17.59 6.41 -13.38
CA LEU A 254 -18.21 7.13 -14.50
C LEU A 254 -18.93 6.10 -15.36
N ASP A 255 -20.25 6.05 -15.20
CA ASP A 255 -21.12 5.18 -15.99
C ASP A 255 -21.62 5.94 -17.23
N GLY A 256 -21.69 5.23 -18.35
CA GLY A 256 -22.34 5.77 -19.55
C GLY A 256 -22.03 5.04 -20.84
N HIS A 257 -20.89 4.36 -20.96
CA HIS A 257 -20.64 3.49 -22.11
C HIS A 257 -21.60 2.29 -22.08
N SER A 258 -22.10 1.88 -23.24
CA SER A 258 -22.98 0.71 -23.40
C SER A 258 -22.23 -0.54 -23.86
N GLY A 259 -20.91 -0.45 -24.00
CA GLY A 259 -20.02 -1.54 -24.39
C GLY A 259 -18.64 -1.38 -23.75
N ALA A 260 -17.75 -2.34 -23.98
CA ALA A 260 -16.45 -2.40 -23.34
C ALA A 260 -15.67 -1.11 -23.58
N VAL A 261 -15.10 -0.54 -22.52
CA VAL A 261 -14.21 0.61 -22.64
C VAL A 261 -12.82 0.07 -22.98
N TRP A 262 -12.19 0.58 -24.04
CA TRP A 262 -10.88 0.10 -24.50
C TRP A 262 -9.76 1.04 -24.06
N PRO A 263 -9.47 2.17 -24.72
CA PRO A 263 -8.47 3.10 -24.24
C PRO A 263 -9.08 4.24 -23.41
N ILE A 264 -8.30 4.75 -22.46
CA ILE A 264 -8.58 5.96 -21.69
C ILE A 264 -7.34 6.84 -21.61
N CYS A 265 -7.51 8.16 -21.59
CA CYS A 265 -6.39 9.09 -21.37
C CYS A 265 -6.84 10.42 -20.75
N PHE A 266 -6.03 10.97 -19.84
CA PHE A 266 -6.23 12.33 -19.34
C PHE A 266 -5.71 13.37 -20.33
N SER A 267 -6.34 14.54 -20.35
CA SER A 267 -5.77 15.74 -20.96
C SER A 267 -4.52 16.20 -20.20
N PRO A 268 -3.57 16.89 -20.85
CA PRO A 268 -2.32 17.33 -20.20
C PRO A 268 -2.52 18.22 -18.96
N ASP A 269 -3.64 18.94 -18.90
CA ASP A 269 -4.04 19.77 -17.75
C ASP A 269 -4.78 18.99 -16.65
N GLY A 270 -5.10 17.72 -16.88
CA GLY A 270 -5.81 16.82 -15.97
C GLY A 270 -7.31 17.13 -15.80
N THR A 271 -7.86 18.10 -16.54
CA THR A 271 -9.24 18.56 -16.34
C THR A 271 -10.27 17.68 -17.06
N THR A 272 -9.84 16.97 -18.10
CA THR A 272 -10.70 16.18 -18.97
C THR A 272 -10.14 14.76 -19.10
N LEU A 273 -11.00 13.76 -18.97
CA LEU A 273 -10.68 12.36 -19.26
C LEU A 273 -11.39 11.97 -20.56
N ILE A 274 -10.68 11.32 -21.47
CA ILE A 274 -11.26 10.72 -22.67
C ILE A 274 -11.34 9.21 -22.50
N SER A 275 -12.42 8.64 -22.99
CA SER A 275 -12.59 7.19 -23.12
C SER A 275 -13.21 6.85 -24.46
N SER A 276 -12.92 5.66 -24.97
CA SER A 276 -13.67 5.08 -26.08
C SER A 276 -13.97 3.61 -25.86
N GLY A 277 -14.95 3.08 -26.58
CA GLY A 277 -15.38 1.71 -26.40
C GLY A 277 -16.09 1.09 -27.61
N ASP A 278 -16.58 -0.13 -27.42
CA ASP A 278 -17.35 -0.88 -28.42
C ASP A 278 -18.71 -0.27 -28.76
N ASP A 279 -19.13 0.75 -28.01
CA ASP A 279 -20.31 1.56 -28.35
C ASP A 279 -20.04 2.60 -29.44
N TYR A 280 -18.92 2.48 -30.13
CA TYR A 280 -18.47 3.36 -31.22
C TYR A 280 -18.47 4.83 -30.84
N SER A 281 -18.14 5.14 -29.59
CA SER A 281 -18.12 6.52 -29.09
C SER A 281 -16.77 6.90 -28.49
N ILE A 282 -16.34 8.15 -28.71
CA ILE A 282 -15.28 8.80 -27.95
C ILE A 282 -15.96 9.81 -27.02
N ARG A 283 -15.79 9.65 -25.72
CA ARG A 283 -16.47 10.46 -24.70
C ARG A 283 -15.51 11.34 -23.94
N PHE A 284 -15.96 12.55 -23.65
CA PHE A 284 -15.23 13.55 -22.89
C PHE A 284 -15.86 13.67 -21.53
N TRP A 285 -15.09 13.44 -20.48
CA TRP A 285 -15.54 13.50 -19.10
C TRP A 285 -14.86 14.66 -18.38
N ASP A 286 -15.65 15.44 -17.66
CA ASP A 286 -15.10 16.43 -16.74
C ASP A 286 -14.64 15.71 -15.47
N VAL A 287 -13.36 15.78 -15.15
CA VAL A 287 -12.78 15.04 -14.01
C VAL A 287 -13.31 15.58 -12.68
N LYS A 288 -13.54 16.89 -12.59
CA LYS A 288 -13.97 17.56 -11.35
C LYS A 288 -15.44 17.30 -11.04
N THR A 289 -16.31 17.49 -12.02
CA THR A 289 -17.77 17.33 -11.90
C THR A 289 -18.25 15.91 -12.14
N ARG A 290 -17.40 15.04 -12.70
CA ARG A 290 -17.66 13.61 -12.99
C ARG A 290 -18.79 13.40 -14.01
N LYS A 291 -19.03 14.40 -14.86
CA LYS A 291 -20.10 14.38 -15.86
C LYS A 291 -19.52 14.30 -17.27
N LYS A 292 -20.28 13.66 -18.17
CA LYS A 292 -19.99 13.67 -19.61
C LYS A 292 -20.14 15.10 -20.15
N LYS A 293 -19.05 15.67 -20.67
CA LYS A 293 -19.01 16.97 -21.37
C LYS A 293 -19.48 16.86 -22.82
N ALA A 294 -19.11 15.76 -23.47
CA ALA A 294 -19.26 15.60 -24.92
C ALA A 294 -19.16 14.14 -25.33
N GLN A 295 -19.56 13.88 -26.56
CA GLN A 295 -19.41 12.60 -27.25
C GLN A 295 -19.15 12.86 -28.74
N LEU A 296 -18.30 12.03 -29.34
CA LEU A 296 -18.07 11.94 -30.78
C LEU A 296 -18.40 10.51 -31.21
N ASP A 297 -19.36 10.37 -32.10
CA ASP A 297 -19.74 9.06 -32.63
C ASP A 297 -18.78 8.66 -33.75
N GLN A 298 -18.41 7.39 -33.75
CA GLN A 298 -17.49 6.74 -34.67
C GLN A 298 -18.23 5.64 -35.42
N THR A 299 -17.62 5.18 -36.51
CA THR A 299 -18.16 4.12 -37.35
C THR A 299 -17.69 2.72 -36.95
N GLN A 300 -16.61 2.64 -36.17
CA GLN A 300 -15.98 1.39 -35.72
C GLN A 300 -15.31 1.61 -34.35
N THR A 301 -14.92 0.51 -33.70
CA THR A 301 -14.25 0.54 -32.39
C THR A 301 -12.93 1.29 -32.47
N VAL A 302 -12.72 2.21 -31.51
CA VAL A 302 -11.47 2.95 -31.34
C VAL A 302 -10.59 2.19 -30.36
N SER A 303 -9.48 1.68 -30.86
CA SER A 303 -8.49 0.84 -30.17
C SER A 303 -7.46 1.65 -29.38
N SER A 304 -7.16 2.89 -29.80
CA SER A 304 -6.20 3.75 -29.11
C SER A 304 -6.58 5.23 -29.22
N ILE A 305 -6.32 5.98 -28.15
CA ILE A 305 -6.46 7.43 -28.12
C ILE A 305 -5.26 8.08 -27.43
N CYS A 306 -4.90 9.29 -27.85
CA CYS A 306 -3.81 10.05 -27.22
C CYS A 306 -4.01 11.56 -27.47
N PHE A 307 -3.79 12.38 -26.45
CA PHE A 307 -3.72 13.84 -26.61
C PHE A 307 -2.37 14.27 -27.15
N SER A 308 -2.35 15.35 -27.94
CA SER A 308 -1.10 16.08 -28.16
C SER A 308 -0.62 16.72 -26.84
N PRO A 309 0.69 16.94 -26.68
CA PRO A 309 1.26 17.49 -25.44
C PRO A 309 0.71 18.85 -25.02
N ASP A 310 0.29 19.66 -26.00
CA ASP A 310 -0.37 20.97 -25.79
C ASP A 310 -1.88 20.86 -25.49
N GLY A 311 -2.45 19.66 -25.57
CA GLY A 311 -3.86 19.37 -25.35
C GLY A 311 -4.81 19.87 -26.45
N THR A 312 -4.28 20.40 -27.57
CA THR A 312 -5.12 20.99 -28.63
C THR A 312 -5.66 19.97 -29.61
N ASN A 313 -4.95 18.86 -29.80
CA ASN A 313 -5.32 17.76 -30.70
C ASN A 313 -5.55 16.48 -29.91
N LEU A 314 -6.46 15.65 -30.42
CA LEU A 314 -6.65 14.27 -30.00
C LEU A 314 -6.42 13.38 -31.22
N ALA A 315 -5.63 12.32 -31.09
CA ALA A 315 -5.50 11.27 -32.09
C ALA A 315 -6.32 10.05 -31.66
N SER A 316 -6.99 9.41 -32.62
CA SER A 316 -7.67 8.12 -32.41
C SER A 316 -7.27 7.13 -33.50
N GLY A 317 -6.78 5.95 -33.09
CA GLY A 317 -6.57 4.79 -33.96
C GLY A 317 -7.74 3.82 -33.83
N SER A 318 -8.17 3.25 -34.96
CA SER A 318 -9.41 2.49 -35.07
C SER A 318 -9.21 1.16 -35.79
N VAL A 319 -10.15 0.23 -35.56
CA VAL A 319 -10.22 -1.07 -36.24
C VAL A 319 -10.53 -0.92 -37.74
N ASP A 320 -11.04 0.25 -38.16
CA ASP A 320 -11.25 0.60 -39.59
C ASP A 320 -9.97 0.97 -40.36
N ASN A 321 -8.80 0.65 -39.79
CA ASN A 321 -7.46 0.95 -40.32
C ASN A 321 -7.10 2.44 -40.34
N SER A 322 -7.99 3.33 -39.88
CA SER A 322 -7.76 4.77 -39.95
C SER A 322 -7.19 5.35 -38.66
N ILE A 323 -6.45 6.44 -38.81
CA ILE A 323 -6.10 7.34 -37.72
C ILE A 323 -6.84 8.65 -37.97
N ARG A 324 -7.49 9.20 -36.96
CA ARG A 324 -8.18 10.49 -37.05
C ARG A 324 -7.59 11.47 -36.06
N LEU A 325 -7.35 12.70 -36.53
CA LEU A 325 -6.95 13.83 -35.71
C LEU A 325 -8.16 14.72 -35.48
N TRP A 326 -8.40 15.08 -34.23
CA TRP A 326 -9.52 15.89 -33.79
C TRP A 326 -9.02 17.16 -33.13
N ASP A 327 -9.68 18.27 -33.38
CA ASP A 327 -9.52 19.48 -32.59
C ASP A 327 -10.31 19.33 -31.29
N VAL A 328 -9.64 19.44 -30.15
CA VAL A 328 -10.26 19.20 -28.84
C VAL A 328 -11.30 20.27 -28.50
N LYS A 329 -11.07 21.51 -28.94
CA LYS A 329 -11.92 22.66 -28.63
C LYS A 329 -13.17 22.69 -29.49
N THR A 330 -13.01 22.52 -30.81
CA THR A 330 -14.13 22.55 -31.76
C THR A 330 -14.81 21.19 -31.90
N ARG A 331 -14.13 20.10 -31.49
CA ARG A 331 -14.58 18.71 -31.61
C ARG A 331 -14.78 18.26 -33.06
N GLN A 332 -14.12 18.95 -33.99
CA GLN A 332 -14.16 18.62 -35.41
C GLN A 332 -12.94 17.77 -35.81
N GLN A 333 -13.15 16.86 -36.75
CA GLN A 333 -12.06 16.10 -37.35
C GLN A 333 -11.20 17.03 -38.20
N LYS A 334 -9.91 17.17 -37.85
CA LYS A 334 -8.91 17.97 -38.58
C LYS A 334 -8.35 17.20 -39.78
N ALA A 335 -8.07 15.92 -39.59
CA ALA A 335 -7.46 15.08 -40.61
C ALA A 335 -7.82 13.61 -40.41
N LYS A 336 -7.79 12.84 -41.52
CA LYS A 336 -7.80 11.38 -41.53
C LYS A 336 -6.49 10.93 -42.16
N LEU A 337 -5.69 10.16 -41.43
CA LEU A 337 -4.42 9.64 -41.89
C LEU A 337 -4.64 8.18 -42.31
N ASP A 338 -4.73 7.99 -43.62
CA ASP A 338 -4.93 6.68 -44.23
C ASP A 338 -3.57 6.13 -44.70
N GLY A 339 -3.31 4.84 -44.47
CA GLY A 339 -2.11 4.17 -44.97
C GLY A 339 -1.88 2.77 -44.42
N HIS A 340 -2.31 2.50 -43.18
CA HIS A 340 -2.30 1.14 -42.63
C HIS A 340 -3.28 0.23 -43.37
N SER A 341 -2.91 -1.04 -43.56
CA SER A 341 -3.76 -2.03 -44.25
C SER A 341 -4.57 -2.90 -43.29
N ASN A 342 -4.45 -2.68 -41.98
CA ASN A 342 -5.15 -3.41 -40.92
C ASN A 342 -5.32 -2.50 -39.68
N SER A 343 -6.07 -2.98 -38.68
CA SER A 343 -6.43 -2.27 -37.45
C SER A 343 -5.26 -1.54 -36.82
N VAL A 344 -5.46 -0.27 -36.47
CA VAL A 344 -4.46 0.56 -35.81
C VAL A 344 -4.59 0.37 -34.29
N ASN A 345 -3.67 -0.39 -33.69
CA ASN A 345 -3.81 -0.81 -32.30
C ASN A 345 -3.30 0.24 -31.30
N SER A 346 -2.37 1.11 -31.70
CA SER A 346 -1.77 2.10 -30.81
C SER A 346 -1.39 3.38 -31.57
N VAL A 347 -1.61 4.53 -30.95
CA VAL A 347 -1.16 5.85 -31.43
C VAL A 347 -0.52 6.64 -30.28
N CYS A 348 0.56 7.37 -30.56
CA CYS A 348 1.28 8.16 -29.57
C CYS A 348 1.90 9.41 -30.23
N PHE A 349 1.73 10.59 -29.61
CA PHE A 349 2.40 11.82 -30.07
C PHE A 349 3.84 11.90 -29.54
N SER A 350 4.74 12.50 -30.32
CA SER A 350 6.04 12.97 -29.83
C SER A 350 5.86 14.12 -28.84
N LEU A 351 6.84 14.36 -27.96
CA LEU A 351 6.77 15.40 -26.92
C LEU A 351 6.61 16.82 -27.47
N ASP A 352 7.12 17.07 -28.67
CA ASP A 352 6.95 18.35 -29.37
C ASP A 352 5.60 18.46 -30.12
N GLY A 353 4.80 17.39 -30.15
CA GLY A 353 3.51 17.31 -30.83
C GLY A 353 3.58 17.33 -32.35
N THR A 354 4.78 17.31 -32.96
CA THR A 354 4.94 17.45 -34.42
C THR A 354 4.81 16.13 -35.16
N THR A 355 5.08 15.02 -34.48
CA THR A 355 5.07 13.68 -35.06
C THR A 355 4.09 12.79 -34.30
N LEU A 356 3.30 12.00 -35.03
CA LEU A 356 2.46 10.95 -34.47
C LEU A 356 3.05 9.60 -34.88
N ALA A 357 3.23 8.68 -33.93
CA ALA A 357 3.54 7.29 -34.21
C ALA A 357 2.26 6.44 -34.16
N SER A 358 2.15 5.45 -35.03
CA SER A 358 1.09 4.45 -35.01
C SER A 358 1.63 3.04 -35.18
N GLY A 359 1.12 2.09 -34.39
CA GLY A 359 1.38 0.66 -34.53
C GLY A 359 0.11 -0.07 -34.97
N SER A 360 0.23 -1.02 -35.90
CA SER A 360 -0.91 -1.70 -36.52
C SER A 360 -0.76 -3.23 -36.54
N SER A 361 -1.91 -3.89 -36.70
CA SER A 361 -2.01 -5.32 -37.02
C SER A 361 -1.46 -5.67 -38.41
N ASP A 362 -1.11 -4.68 -39.23
CA ASP A 362 -0.36 -4.89 -40.48
C ASP A 362 1.14 -5.13 -40.26
N LYS A 363 1.58 -5.22 -39.00
CA LYS A 363 2.95 -5.46 -38.54
C LYS A 363 3.90 -4.28 -38.69
N SER A 364 3.41 -3.15 -39.22
CA SER A 364 4.22 -1.95 -39.41
C SER A 364 4.00 -0.92 -38.30
N ILE A 365 5.01 -0.07 -38.14
CA ILE A 365 4.89 1.20 -37.41
C ILE A 365 5.01 2.32 -38.42
N ARG A 366 4.19 3.36 -38.30
CA ARG A 366 4.26 4.55 -39.16
C ARG A 366 4.44 5.81 -38.35
N LEU A 367 5.26 6.73 -38.87
CA LEU A 367 5.43 8.07 -38.36
C LEU A 367 4.73 9.05 -39.28
N TRP A 368 3.94 9.95 -38.71
CA TRP A 368 3.13 10.92 -39.44
C TRP A 368 3.50 12.33 -39.02
N ASP A 369 3.54 13.24 -39.98
CA ASP A 369 3.65 14.66 -39.72
C ASP A 369 2.27 15.20 -39.35
N VAL A 370 2.13 15.73 -38.14
CA VAL A 370 0.83 16.14 -37.59
C VAL A 370 0.26 17.37 -38.33
N LYS A 371 1.13 18.23 -38.87
CA LYS A 371 0.74 19.47 -39.54
C LYS A 371 0.23 19.21 -40.95
N THR A 372 0.89 18.34 -41.69
CA THR A 372 0.59 18.02 -43.09
C THR A 372 -0.30 16.79 -43.25
N GLY A 373 -0.35 15.92 -42.23
CA GLY A 373 -1.03 14.63 -42.29
C GLY A 373 -0.30 13.58 -43.16
N GLN A 374 0.90 13.88 -43.65
CA GLN A 374 1.67 12.96 -44.50
C GLN A 374 2.46 11.96 -43.67
N GLN A 375 2.61 10.75 -44.21
CA GLN A 375 3.51 9.75 -43.65
C GLN A 375 4.97 10.18 -43.85
N LYS A 376 5.71 10.31 -42.75
CA LYS A 376 7.15 10.63 -42.72
C LYS A 376 8.02 9.39 -42.93
N ALA A 377 7.65 8.28 -42.30
CA ALA A 377 8.42 7.04 -42.34
C ALA A 377 7.54 5.82 -42.06
N GLN A 378 8.00 4.66 -42.54
CA GLN A 378 7.51 3.33 -42.16
C GLN A 378 8.66 2.57 -41.52
N LEU A 379 8.44 2.00 -40.33
CA LEU A 379 9.41 1.20 -39.61
C LEU A 379 8.94 -0.25 -39.66
N ASP A 380 9.60 -1.04 -40.51
CA ASP A 380 9.32 -2.45 -40.70
C ASP A 380 10.33 -3.30 -39.93
N GLY A 381 9.86 -4.40 -39.35
CA GLY A 381 10.74 -5.38 -38.69
C GLY A 381 10.02 -6.37 -37.78
N HIS A 382 8.87 -6.00 -37.22
CA HIS A 382 8.04 -6.93 -36.46
C HIS A 382 7.41 -8.01 -37.35
N ASN A 383 7.29 -9.22 -36.81
CA ASN A 383 6.75 -10.37 -37.55
C ASN A 383 5.24 -10.61 -37.32
N ASN A 384 4.65 -9.87 -36.38
CA ASN A 384 3.26 -9.97 -35.97
C ASN A 384 2.72 -8.57 -35.60
N SER A 385 1.42 -8.48 -35.28
CA SER A 385 0.73 -7.24 -34.95
C SER A 385 1.49 -6.40 -33.91
N VAL A 386 1.64 -5.10 -34.18
CA VAL A 386 2.19 -4.15 -33.22
C VAL A 386 1.05 -3.65 -32.34
N TRP A 387 1.13 -3.92 -31.03
CA TRP A 387 0.05 -3.62 -30.08
C TRP A 387 0.24 -2.31 -29.34
N SER A 388 1.48 -1.85 -29.17
CA SER A 388 1.77 -0.63 -28.40
C SER A 388 2.98 0.08 -28.98
N VAL A 389 2.90 1.42 -29.07
CA VAL A 389 4.02 2.31 -29.41
C VAL A 389 4.12 3.44 -28.40
N CYS A 390 5.34 3.83 -28.02
CA CYS A 390 5.59 4.89 -27.06
C CYS A 390 6.90 5.61 -27.38
N PHE A 391 6.90 6.94 -27.43
CA PHE A 391 8.12 7.74 -27.55
C PHE A 391 8.87 7.82 -26.22
N SER A 392 10.20 7.84 -26.29
CA SER A 392 11.04 8.23 -25.15
C SER A 392 10.77 9.69 -24.77
N PRO A 393 11.02 10.09 -23.51
CA PRO A 393 10.78 11.47 -23.06
C PRO A 393 11.57 12.53 -23.84
N ASP A 394 12.73 12.18 -24.39
CA ASP A 394 13.53 13.07 -25.25
C ASP A 394 13.06 13.09 -26.72
N GLY A 395 12.09 12.24 -27.09
CA GLY A 395 11.54 12.09 -28.43
C GLY A 395 12.47 11.43 -29.45
N THR A 396 13.67 10.98 -29.06
CA THR A 396 14.68 10.47 -29.99
C THR A 396 14.49 8.99 -30.34
N THR A 397 13.85 8.26 -29.45
CA THR A 397 13.67 6.80 -29.54
C THR A 397 12.18 6.47 -29.47
N LEU A 398 11.73 5.52 -30.29
CA LEU A 398 10.40 4.94 -30.21
C LEU A 398 10.52 3.50 -29.72
N ALA A 399 9.72 3.10 -28.73
CA ALA A 399 9.57 1.72 -28.33
C ALA A 399 8.28 1.14 -28.94
N SER A 400 8.33 -0.12 -29.36
CA SER A 400 7.16 -0.87 -29.83
C SER A 400 7.08 -2.26 -29.22
N GLY A 401 5.89 -2.66 -28.78
CA GLY A 401 5.57 -4.02 -28.33
C GLY A 401 4.68 -4.74 -29.35
N SER A 402 5.00 -6.02 -29.63
CA SER A 402 4.32 -6.80 -30.67
C SER A 402 3.88 -8.20 -30.20
N GLY A 403 2.93 -8.77 -30.94
CA GLY A 403 2.55 -10.18 -30.86
C GLY A 403 3.64 -11.14 -31.32
N ASP A 404 4.79 -10.64 -31.80
CA ASP A 404 5.98 -11.47 -32.06
C ASP A 404 6.82 -11.70 -30.79
N LYS A 405 6.30 -11.26 -29.62
CA LYS A 405 6.87 -11.42 -28.28
C LYS A 405 8.08 -10.52 -28.00
N SER A 406 8.46 -9.67 -28.94
CA SER A 406 9.58 -8.75 -28.80
C SER A 406 9.15 -7.32 -28.50
N ILE A 407 10.05 -6.58 -27.88
CA ILE A 407 10.01 -5.12 -27.84
C ILE A 407 11.13 -4.62 -28.75
N ARG A 408 10.87 -3.61 -29.58
CA ARG A 408 11.90 -3.00 -30.44
C ARG A 408 12.05 -1.53 -30.13
N LEU A 409 13.30 -1.07 -30.17
CA LEU A 409 13.66 0.34 -30.05
C LEU A 409 14.07 0.85 -31.43
N TRP A 410 13.54 2.01 -31.82
CA TRP A 410 13.75 2.61 -33.13
C TRP A 410 14.32 4.01 -32.98
N ASP A 411 15.26 4.36 -33.84
CA ASP A 411 15.72 5.74 -33.97
C ASP A 411 14.68 6.53 -34.76
N VAL A 412 14.12 7.58 -34.15
CA VAL A 412 13.03 8.36 -34.77
C VAL A 412 13.54 9.20 -35.95
N LYS A 413 14.80 9.62 -35.91
CA LYS A 413 15.39 10.49 -36.94
C LYS A 413 15.83 9.68 -38.17
N ILE A 414 16.43 8.52 -37.95
CA ILE A 414 17.00 7.67 -39.01
C ILE A 414 15.97 6.65 -39.50
N GLY A 415 15.06 6.21 -38.64
CA GLY A 415 14.06 5.17 -38.95
C GLY A 415 14.59 3.73 -38.83
N ASN A 416 15.80 3.54 -38.29
CA ASN A 416 16.39 2.21 -38.13
C ASN A 416 16.10 1.63 -36.74
N GLN A 417 16.03 0.30 -36.66
CA GLN A 417 15.99 -0.41 -35.39
C GLN A 417 17.33 -0.25 -34.64
N LYS A 418 17.26 0.25 -33.40
CA LYS A 418 18.40 0.40 -32.48
C LYS A 418 18.65 -0.87 -31.68
N ALA A 419 17.59 -1.51 -31.20
CA ALA A 419 17.69 -2.71 -30.37
C ALA A 419 16.44 -3.59 -30.46
N GLN A 420 16.59 -4.87 -30.15
CA GLN A 420 15.50 -5.81 -29.89
C GLN A 420 15.65 -6.31 -28.46
N LEU A 421 14.56 -6.26 -27.68
CA LEU A 421 14.50 -6.74 -26.32
C LEU A 421 13.65 -8.00 -26.30
N ASP A 422 14.31 -9.13 -26.11
CA ASP A 422 13.70 -10.45 -26.05
C ASP A 422 13.64 -10.94 -24.60
N GLY A 423 12.51 -11.49 -24.18
CA GLY A 423 12.33 -12.02 -22.82
C GLY A 423 10.89 -12.33 -22.42
N HIS A 424 9.90 -11.77 -23.13
CA HIS A 424 8.52 -12.23 -23.00
C HIS A 424 8.29 -13.55 -23.76
N SER A 425 7.45 -14.41 -23.20
CA SER A 425 7.12 -15.72 -23.79
C SER A 425 5.84 -15.72 -24.63
N ASP A 426 5.06 -14.64 -24.56
CA ASP A 426 3.82 -14.39 -25.29
C ASP A 426 3.72 -12.90 -25.69
N TYR A 427 2.58 -12.49 -26.25
CA TYR A 427 2.37 -11.19 -26.89
C TYR A 427 2.63 -10.02 -25.95
N VAL A 428 3.45 -9.06 -26.38
CA VAL A 428 3.64 -7.80 -25.66
C VAL A 428 2.54 -6.83 -26.07
N LEU A 429 1.66 -6.50 -25.11
CA LEU A 429 0.43 -5.74 -25.36
C LEU A 429 0.58 -4.25 -25.01
N SER A 430 1.50 -3.91 -24.12
CA SER A 430 1.70 -2.53 -23.68
C SER A 430 3.17 -2.27 -23.40
N VAL A 431 3.67 -1.10 -23.83
CA VAL A 431 5.00 -0.59 -23.50
C VAL A 431 4.92 0.89 -23.12
N CYS A 432 5.70 1.31 -22.12
CA CYS A 432 5.87 2.72 -21.79
C CYS A 432 7.27 3.02 -21.24
N PHE A 433 7.78 4.22 -21.52
CA PHE A 433 9.03 4.70 -20.92
C PHE A 433 8.78 5.28 -19.54
N SER A 434 9.77 5.13 -18.65
CA SER A 434 9.84 5.92 -17.42
C SER A 434 10.05 7.41 -17.76
N PRO A 435 9.61 8.35 -16.90
CA PRO A 435 9.74 9.79 -17.16
C PRO A 435 11.18 10.28 -17.36
N ASP A 436 12.16 9.58 -16.79
CA ASP A 436 13.60 9.86 -16.98
C ASP A 436 14.18 9.22 -18.26
N GLY A 437 13.41 8.40 -18.97
CA GLY A 437 13.79 7.72 -20.20
C GLY A 437 14.79 6.57 -20.01
N THR A 438 15.14 6.19 -18.78
CA THR A 438 16.17 5.18 -18.52
C THR A 438 15.64 3.76 -18.51
N THR A 439 14.33 3.60 -18.35
CA THR A 439 13.67 2.30 -18.16
C THR A 439 12.43 2.20 -19.05
N ILE A 440 12.15 1.00 -19.55
CA ILE A 440 10.89 0.68 -20.24
C ILE A 440 10.12 -0.32 -19.36
N ALA A 441 8.82 -0.10 -19.17
CA ALA A 441 7.92 -1.12 -18.65
C ALA A 441 7.17 -1.77 -19.82
N SER A 442 6.98 -3.09 -19.76
CA SER A 442 6.17 -3.83 -20.71
C SER A 442 5.21 -4.79 -20.03
N GLY A 443 3.95 -4.81 -20.49
CA GLY A 443 2.94 -5.77 -20.08
C GLY A 443 2.64 -6.78 -21.19
N SER A 444 2.54 -8.06 -20.82
CA SER A 444 2.37 -9.16 -21.78
C SER A 444 1.24 -10.12 -21.42
N ARG A 445 0.82 -10.89 -22.43
CA ARG A 445 -0.09 -12.03 -22.28
C ARG A 445 0.52 -13.18 -21.47
N ASP A 446 1.84 -13.20 -21.32
CA ASP A 446 2.53 -14.15 -20.45
C ASP A 446 2.35 -13.87 -18.94
N GLN A 447 1.49 -12.91 -18.58
CA GLN A 447 1.09 -12.56 -17.21
C GLN A 447 2.16 -11.80 -16.42
N TYR A 448 3.28 -11.43 -17.07
CA TYR A 448 4.35 -10.67 -16.44
C TYR A 448 4.41 -9.23 -16.92
N ILE A 449 4.95 -8.39 -16.04
CA ILE A 449 5.51 -7.10 -16.41
C ILE A 449 7.03 -7.18 -16.35
N HIS A 450 7.71 -6.71 -17.38
CA HIS A 450 9.16 -6.55 -17.36
C HIS A 450 9.54 -5.08 -17.29
N LEU A 451 10.53 -4.75 -16.46
CA LEU A 451 11.27 -3.50 -16.52
C LEU A 451 12.59 -3.74 -17.26
N TRP A 452 12.85 -2.96 -18.30
CA TRP A 452 14.04 -3.08 -19.14
C TRP A 452 14.94 -1.87 -18.96
N ASP A 453 16.23 -2.10 -18.91
CA ASP A 453 17.20 -1.03 -19.02
C ASP A 453 17.32 -0.58 -20.49
N VAL A 454 17.10 0.70 -20.77
CA VAL A 454 17.11 1.21 -22.15
C VAL A 454 18.51 1.17 -22.77
N LYS A 455 19.58 1.30 -21.97
CA LYS A 455 20.95 1.35 -22.49
C LYS A 455 21.50 -0.03 -22.82
N THR A 456 21.24 -1.00 -21.97
CA THR A 456 21.77 -2.37 -22.09
C THR A 456 20.80 -3.32 -22.78
N GLY A 457 19.50 -3.01 -22.77
CA GLY A 457 18.44 -3.86 -23.30
C GLY A 457 18.11 -5.09 -22.44
N SER A 458 18.73 -5.23 -21.26
CA SER A 458 18.46 -6.35 -20.35
C SER A 458 17.24 -6.09 -19.46
N VAL A 459 16.55 -7.16 -19.07
CA VAL A 459 15.51 -7.13 -18.03
C VAL A 459 16.15 -6.76 -16.70
N LYS A 460 15.80 -5.59 -16.14
CA LYS A 460 16.13 -5.17 -14.77
C LYS A 460 15.32 -5.94 -13.74
N VAL A 461 14.01 -6.01 -13.95
CA VAL A 461 13.07 -6.64 -13.01
C VAL A 461 11.96 -7.35 -13.77
N LYS A 462 11.59 -8.54 -13.29
CA LYS A 462 10.40 -9.28 -13.72
C LYS A 462 9.38 -9.25 -12.60
N MET A 463 8.24 -8.60 -12.84
CA MET A 463 7.15 -8.47 -11.89
C MET A 463 6.04 -9.47 -12.22
N ASP A 464 5.56 -10.17 -11.20
CA ASP A 464 4.53 -11.20 -11.28
C ASP A 464 3.25 -10.78 -10.53
N GLY A 465 2.27 -11.68 -10.39
CA GLY A 465 1.10 -11.50 -9.52
C GLY A 465 -0.24 -11.30 -10.20
N TYR A 466 -0.34 -11.39 -11.51
CA TYR A 466 -1.64 -11.47 -12.18
C TYR A 466 -1.96 -12.90 -12.57
N SER A 467 -3.22 -13.29 -12.41
CA SER A 467 -3.76 -14.56 -12.93
C SER A 467 -4.20 -14.45 -14.41
N GLY A 468 -3.68 -13.49 -15.16
CA GLY A 468 -4.11 -13.24 -16.53
C GLY A 468 -3.31 -12.18 -17.27
N THR A 469 -3.72 -11.93 -18.52
CA THR A 469 -3.09 -11.02 -19.48
C THR A 469 -2.90 -9.61 -18.93
N ILE A 470 -1.69 -9.06 -19.05
CA ILE A 470 -1.42 -7.65 -18.77
C ILE A 470 -1.72 -6.82 -20.00
N ARG A 471 -2.80 -6.04 -19.97
CA ARG A 471 -3.24 -5.27 -21.14
C ARG A 471 -2.65 -3.87 -21.20
N SER A 472 -2.34 -3.27 -20.07
CA SER A 472 -1.88 -1.88 -19.99
C SER A 472 -0.92 -1.71 -18.81
N VAL A 473 0.15 -0.96 -19.05
CA VAL A 473 1.10 -0.50 -18.04
C VAL A 473 1.31 1.01 -18.14
N SER A 474 1.44 1.70 -17.00
CA SER A 474 1.68 3.14 -16.96
C SER A 474 2.54 3.53 -15.78
N PHE A 475 3.61 4.29 -16.00
CA PHE A 475 4.30 4.97 -14.91
C PHE A 475 3.47 6.15 -14.38
N SER A 476 3.65 6.47 -13.10
CA SER A 476 3.26 7.76 -12.54
C SER A 476 4.12 8.89 -13.14
N PRO A 477 3.65 10.14 -13.14
CA PRO A 477 4.39 11.27 -13.73
C PRO A 477 5.79 11.50 -13.14
N ASP A 478 6.00 11.14 -11.87
CA ASP A 478 7.29 11.21 -11.19
C ASP A 478 8.16 9.96 -11.39
N GLY A 479 7.60 8.90 -11.98
CA GLY A 479 8.28 7.64 -12.25
C GLY A 479 8.48 6.76 -11.02
N ALA A 480 7.89 7.10 -9.88
CA ALA A 480 8.03 6.34 -8.64
C ALA A 480 7.15 5.08 -8.62
N ILE A 481 5.98 5.13 -9.27
CA ILE A 481 4.97 4.09 -9.25
C ILE A 481 4.78 3.56 -10.67
N LEU A 482 4.63 2.24 -10.80
CA LEU A 482 4.14 1.60 -12.00
C LEU A 482 2.73 1.05 -11.73
N ALA A 483 1.79 1.31 -12.63
CA ALA A 483 0.47 0.68 -12.62
C ALA A 483 0.37 -0.37 -13.71
N GLY A 484 -0.32 -1.47 -13.43
CA GLY A 484 -0.58 -2.55 -14.38
C GLY A 484 -2.03 -3.00 -14.33
N SER A 485 -2.58 -3.36 -15.48
CA SER A 485 -3.96 -3.85 -15.59
C SER A 485 -4.00 -5.37 -15.77
N GLY A 486 -4.84 -6.05 -14.99
CA GLY A 486 -5.08 -7.50 -15.07
C GLY A 486 -6.53 -7.86 -15.41
N TYR A 487 -6.92 -9.11 -15.09
CA TYR A 487 -8.27 -9.63 -15.39
C TYR A 487 -9.41 -8.85 -14.72
N ASN A 488 -9.27 -8.42 -13.48
CA ASN A 488 -10.29 -7.59 -12.81
C ASN A 488 -9.66 -6.61 -11.81
N SER A 489 -8.33 -6.57 -11.75
CA SER A 489 -7.56 -5.87 -10.74
C SER A 489 -6.55 -4.94 -11.39
N ILE A 490 -6.28 -3.83 -10.71
CA ILE A 490 -5.14 -2.97 -11.00
C ILE A 490 -4.17 -3.07 -9.83
N ARG A 491 -2.89 -3.23 -10.14
CA ARG A 491 -1.83 -3.27 -9.13
C ARG A 491 -0.87 -2.11 -9.37
N LEU A 492 -0.32 -1.62 -8.27
CA LEU A 492 0.68 -0.56 -8.22
C LEU A 492 1.98 -1.15 -7.65
N TRP A 493 3.12 -0.88 -8.27
CA TRP A 493 4.46 -1.27 -7.78
C TRP A 493 5.35 -0.06 -7.62
N ASP A 494 6.35 -0.19 -6.76
CA ASP A 494 7.51 0.69 -6.80
C ASP A 494 8.32 0.43 -8.07
N ALA A 495 8.48 1.46 -8.90
CA ALA A 495 9.12 1.39 -10.20
C ALA A 495 10.63 1.12 -10.13
N LYS A 496 11.29 1.40 -9.00
CA LYS A 496 12.74 1.30 -8.86
C LYS A 496 13.18 -0.12 -8.46
N THR A 497 12.41 -0.74 -7.59
CA THR A 497 12.71 -2.06 -7.02
C THR A 497 11.94 -3.18 -7.70
N GLY A 498 10.78 -2.86 -8.31
CA GLY A 498 9.85 -3.82 -8.90
C GLY A 498 9.32 -4.86 -7.91
N HIS A 499 9.49 -4.61 -6.61
CA HIS A 499 8.79 -5.35 -5.59
C HIS A 499 7.30 -4.97 -5.64
N LYS A 500 6.45 -5.99 -5.57
CA LYS A 500 5.13 -5.80 -4.96
C LYS A 500 5.43 -5.31 -3.56
N ASN A 501 4.84 -4.19 -3.17
CA ASN A 501 4.85 -3.85 -1.76
C ASN A 501 3.73 -4.69 -1.11
N VAL A 502 4.08 -5.97 -0.95
CA VAL A 502 3.48 -6.94 -0.05
C VAL A 502 4.71 -7.55 0.60
N GLN A 503 5.08 -7.04 1.77
CA GLN A 503 5.88 -7.87 2.65
C GLN A 503 4.95 -8.96 3.18
N LYS A 504 4.82 -10.02 2.40
CA LYS A 504 4.47 -11.32 2.92
C LYS A 504 5.18 -12.31 2.03
N VAL A 505 6.26 -12.89 2.55
CA VAL A 505 6.65 -14.22 2.10
C VAL A 505 5.49 -15.11 2.54
N GLU A 506 4.43 -15.12 1.74
CA GLU A 506 3.28 -16.00 1.92
C GLU A 506 3.70 -17.44 1.66
N HIS A 507 2.88 -18.36 2.14
CA HIS A 507 3.13 -19.77 1.87
C HIS A 507 3.26 -19.99 0.36
N THR A 508 4.09 -20.93 -0.05
CA THR A 508 4.27 -21.23 -1.49
C THR A 508 3.13 -22.10 -2.05
N GLY A 509 2.17 -22.46 -1.19
CA GLY A 509 0.94 -23.16 -1.50
C GLY A 509 -0.20 -22.70 -0.58
N ALA A 510 -1.40 -23.24 -0.83
CA ALA A 510 -2.64 -22.83 -0.16
C ALA A 510 -2.49 -22.81 1.37
N VAL A 511 -3.04 -21.78 2.03
CA VAL A 511 -3.08 -21.73 3.49
C VAL A 511 -4.29 -22.53 3.96
N LEU A 512 -4.04 -23.66 4.62
CA LEU A 512 -5.06 -24.66 4.94
C LEU A 512 -5.66 -24.47 6.34
N SER A 513 -4.90 -23.93 7.29
CA SER A 513 -5.42 -23.59 8.61
C SER A 513 -4.69 -22.40 9.21
N VAL A 514 -5.43 -21.55 9.91
CA VAL A 514 -4.93 -20.43 10.72
C VAL A 514 -5.42 -20.54 12.16
N CYS A 515 -4.58 -20.17 13.13
CA CYS A 515 -4.94 -20.16 14.55
C CYS A 515 -4.21 -19.01 15.27
N LEU A 516 -4.91 -18.31 16.15
CA LEU A 516 -4.37 -17.22 16.97
C LEU A 516 -4.07 -17.72 18.38
N SER A 517 -2.95 -17.29 18.95
CA SER A 517 -2.64 -17.50 20.37
C SER A 517 -3.59 -16.66 21.25
N SER A 518 -3.99 -17.19 22.41
CA SER A 518 -4.92 -16.48 23.30
C SER A 518 -4.38 -15.16 23.84
N ASP A 519 -3.05 -15.03 23.94
CA ASP A 519 -2.35 -13.81 24.38
C ASP A 519 -2.22 -12.73 23.28
N LEU A 520 -2.70 -13.02 22.06
CA LEU A 520 -2.65 -12.12 20.90
C LEU A 520 -1.22 -11.67 20.56
N THR A 521 -0.23 -12.54 20.77
CA THR A 521 1.15 -12.28 20.35
C THR A 521 1.49 -12.99 19.06
N THR A 522 0.92 -14.17 18.83
CA THR A 522 1.35 -15.08 17.78
C THR A 522 0.17 -15.56 16.94
N LEU A 523 0.34 -15.55 15.62
CA LEU A 523 -0.54 -16.21 14.66
C LEU A 523 0.23 -17.40 14.10
N ALA A 524 -0.40 -18.57 14.04
CA ALA A 524 0.12 -19.74 13.35
C ALA A 524 -0.65 -19.94 12.04
N SER A 525 0.07 -20.28 10.98
CA SER A 525 -0.51 -20.71 9.70
C SER A 525 0.15 -21.99 9.20
N SER A 526 -0.65 -22.83 8.57
CA SER A 526 -0.20 -24.07 7.92
C SER A 526 -0.63 -24.10 6.46
N SER A 527 0.10 -24.84 5.65
CA SER A 527 -0.06 -24.78 4.20
C SER A 527 0.18 -26.11 3.48
N GLY A 528 -0.36 -26.19 2.27
CA GLY A 528 0.00 -27.19 1.26
C GLY A 528 1.46 -27.13 0.80
N ASP A 529 2.26 -26.15 1.23
CA ASP A 529 3.72 -26.15 1.03
C ASP A 529 4.52 -26.95 2.06
N ASN A 530 3.82 -27.77 2.86
CA ASN A 530 4.36 -28.64 3.90
C ASN A 530 4.94 -27.89 5.12
N SER A 531 4.86 -26.56 5.15
CA SER A 531 5.40 -25.75 6.24
C SER A 531 4.33 -25.20 7.16
N ILE A 532 4.74 -24.91 8.40
CA ILE A 532 3.99 -24.10 9.34
C ILE A 532 4.78 -22.82 9.58
N ARG A 533 4.11 -21.68 9.69
CA ARG A 533 4.75 -20.40 9.98
C ARG A 533 4.12 -19.76 11.20
N LEU A 534 4.98 -19.24 12.07
CA LEU A 534 4.60 -18.41 13.21
C LEU A 534 4.85 -16.95 12.84
N TRP A 535 3.86 -16.12 13.12
CA TRP A 535 3.86 -14.70 12.82
C TRP A 535 3.63 -13.93 14.09
N ASP A 536 4.32 -12.82 14.24
CA ASP A 536 3.99 -11.85 15.28
C ASP A 536 2.67 -11.19 14.89
N PHE A 537 1.64 -11.39 15.71
CA PHE A 537 0.27 -10.95 15.43
C PHE A 537 0.13 -9.42 15.38
N LYS A 538 1.09 -8.68 15.97
CA LYS A 538 1.04 -7.22 16.04
C LYS A 538 1.73 -6.58 14.83
N THR A 539 2.87 -7.13 14.42
CA THR A 539 3.75 -6.57 13.38
C THR A 539 3.61 -7.27 12.03
N GLY A 540 3.09 -8.50 12.00
CA GLY A 540 2.97 -9.33 10.80
C GLY A 540 4.28 -9.95 10.34
N GLN A 541 5.35 -9.79 11.11
CA GLN A 541 6.63 -10.38 10.78
C GLN A 541 6.64 -11.88 11.08
N LYS A 542 7.28 -12.65 10.20
CA LYS A 542 7.51 -14.08 10.44
C LYS A 542 8.47 -14.25 11.63
N ILE A 543 7.99 -14.85 12.72
CA ILE A 543 8.80 -15.22 13.89
C ILE A 543 9.63 -16.46 13.57
N ALA A 544 8.98 -17.49 13.03
CA ALA A 544 9.61 -18.78 12.77
C ALA A 544 8.92 -19.53 11.63
N GLN A 545 9.64 -20.48 11.04
CA GLN A 545 9.11 -21.47 10.12
C GLN A 545 9.42 -22.86 10.69
N LEU A 546 8.40 -23.69 10.81
CA LEU A 546 8.49 -25.04 11.37
C LEU A 546 8.42 -26.02 10.21
N ASP A 547 9.58 -26.54 9.85
CA ASP A 547 9.74 -27.53 8.77
C ASP A 547 9.87 -28.93 9.38
N GLY A 548 9.17 -29.90 8.81
CA GLY A 548 9.29 -31.30 9.22
C GLY A 548 8.24 -32.23 8.63
N HIS A 549 7.05 -31.73 8.32
CA HIS A 549 6.05 -32.49 7.56
C HIS A 549 6.51 -32.73 6.12
N SER A 550 6.16 -33.89 5.55
CA SER A 550 6.55 -34.24 4.17
C SER A 550 5.47 -33.93 3.13
N ASN A 551 4.23 -33.67 3.56
CA ASN A 551 3.09 -33.28 2.73
C ASN A 551 2.35 -32.08 3.38
N GLY A 552 1.27 -31.62 2.73
CA GLY A 552 0.48 -30.47 3.16
C GLY A 552 0.01 -30.57 4.61
N VAL A 553 0.02 -29.44 5.33
CA VAL A 553 -0.37 -29.37 6.74
C VAL A 553 -1.78 -28.81 6.82
N ASN A 554 -2.76 -29.65 7.16
CA ASN A 554 -4.20 -29.35 7.06
C ASN A 554 -4.76 -28.58 8.26
N SER A 555 -4.16 -28.74 9.44
CA SER A 555 -4.70 -28.20 10.68
C SER A 555 -3.59 -27.84 11.65
N VAL A 556 -3.75 -26.69 12.33
CA VAL A 556 -2.88 -26.25 13.43
C VAL A 556 -3.70 -25.71 14.58
N CYS A 557 -3.25 -25.98 15.82
CA CYS A 557 -3.91 -25.49 17.03
C CYS A 557 -2.88 -25.26 18.14
N PHE A 558 -2.98 -24.14 18.86
CA PHE A 558 -2.19 -23.89 20.06
C PHE A 558 -2.74 -24.69 21.25
N SER A 559 -1.83 -25.19 22.09
CA SER A 559 -2.20 -25.74 23.40
C SER A 559 -2.74 -24.62 24.30
N PRO A 560 -3.67 -24.88 25.24
CA PRO A 560 -4.22 -23.86 26.14
C PRO A 560 -3.18 -23.08 26.97
N ASN A 561 -1.99 -23.66 27.19
CA ASN A 561 -0.88 -23.01 27.90
C ASN A 561 0.07 -22.24 26.97
N GLU A 562 -0.22 -22.15 25.67
CA GLU A 562 0.52 -21.43 24.63
C GLU A 562 1.99 -21.89 24.41
N THR A 563 2.44 -22.97 25.05
CA THR A 563 3.82 -23.44 24.94
C THR A 563 4.05 -24.41 23.77
N THR A 564 2.97 -25.01 23.27
CA THR A 564 3.02 -26.07 22.27
C THR A 564 2.02 -25.81 21.14
N LEU A 565 2.43 -26.03 19.90
CA LEU A 565 1.54 -26.04 18.74
C LEU A 565 1.40 -27.49 18.26
N ALA A 566 0.18 -27.94 17.99
CA ALA A 566 -0.07 -29.21 17.30
C ALA A 566 -0.34 -28.96 15.81
N SER A 567 0.09 -29.88 14.95
CA SER A 567 -0.22 -29.87 13.52
C SER A 567 -0.59 -31.25 13.01
N GLY A 568 -1.61 -31.33 12.14
CA GLY A 568 -1.99 -32.54 11.40
C GLY A 568 -1.77 -32.37 9.90
N SER A 569 -1.31 -33.42 9.21
CA SER A 569 -0.85 -33.34 7.82
C SER A 569 -1.33 -34.52 6.96
N ASP A 570 -1.29 -34.29 5.64
CA ASP A 570 -1.38 -35.29 4.57
C ASP A 570 -0.24 -36.33 4.59
N ASP A 571 0.75 -36.20 5.48
CA ASP A 571 1.76 -37.24 5.71
C ASP A 571 1.34 -38.28 6.76
N ASN A 572 0.06 -38.26 7.16
CA ASN A 572 -0.58 -39.13 8.15
C ASN A 572 -0.08 -38.93 9.59
N SER A 573 0.82 -37.97 9.83
CA SER A 573 1.40 -37.71 11.14
C SER A 573 0.78 -36.49 11.82
N ILE A 574 0.87 -36.49 13.15
CA ILE A 574 0.65 -35.29 13.96
C ILE A 574 1.99 -34.89 14.56
N ARG A 575 2.32 -33.60 14.55
CA ARG A 575 3.55 -33.10 15.19
C ARG A 575 3.23 -32.08 16.26
N LEU A 576 4.00 -32.16 17.35
CA LEU A 576 3.96 -31.21 18.45
C LEU A 576 5.21 -30.35 18.38
N TRP A 577 5.05 -29.03 18.41
CA TRP A 577 6.11 -28.06 18.24
C TRP A 577 6.21 -27.18 19.47
N ASN A 578 7.43 -26.87 19.90
CA ASN A 578 7.65 -25.85 20.91
C ASN A 578 7.53 -24.46 20.26
N VAL A 579 6.53 -23.68 20.66
CA VAL A 579 6.22 -22.36 20.06
C VAL A 579 7.41 -21.41 20.18
N LYS A 580 8.11 -21.42 21.32
CA LYS A 580 9.22 -20.50 21.60
C LYS A 580 10.49 -20.80 20.82
N THR A 581 10.79 -22.08 20.60
CA THR A 581 12.06 -22.50 19.96
C THR A 581 11.87 -22.87 18.49
N GLY A 582 10.64 -23.09 18.05
CA GLY A 582 10.32 -23.62 16.73
C GLY A 582 10.72 -25.08 16.51
N GLN A 583 11.24 -25.76 17.54
CA GLN A 583 11.67 -27.15 17.42
C GLN A 583 10.51 -28.12 17.60
N GLN A 584 10.53 -29.20 16.83
CA GLN A 584 9.63 -30.34 17.04
C GLN A 584 9.92 -30.99 18.40
N LYS A 585 8.89 -31.12 19.23
CA LYS A 585 8.92 -31.86 20.50
C LYS A 585 8.71 -33.35 20.28
N SER A 586 7.65 -33.70 19.53
CA SER A 586 7.20 -35.09 19.35
C SER A 586 6.51 -35.27 18.00
N GLN A 587 6.50 -36.50 17.51
CA GLN A 587 5.68 -36.97 16.39
C GLN A 587 4.72 -38.04 16.92
N LEU A 588 3.44 -37.96 16.55
CA LEU A 588 2.42 -38.93 16.90
C LEU A 588 2.00 -39.65 15.62
N ASP A 589 2.40 -40.92 15.53
CA ASP A 589 2.12 -41.78 14.39
C ASP A 589 1.02 -42.78 14.74
N GLY A 590 0.11 -43.02 13.81
CA GLY A 590 -0.90 -44.07 13.97
C GLY A 590 -2.06 -44.00 12.98
N HIS A 591 -2.38 -42.82 12.45
CA HIS A 591 -3.38 -42.69 11.38
C HIS A 591 -2.88 -43.33 10.08
N ASN A 592 -3.81 -43.88 9.30
CA ASN A 592 -3.50 -44.57 8.04
C ASN A 592 -3.74 -43.71 6.79
N ASP A 593 -4.26 -42.50 6.98
CA ASP A 593 -4.54 -41.52 5.93
C ASP A 593 -4.39 -40.11 6.51
N SER A 594 -4.52 -39.10 5.65
CA SER A 594 -4.34 -37.68 5.96
C SER A 594 -5.06 -37.26 7.24
N VAL A 595 -4.35 -36.54 8.12
CA VAL A 595 -4.93 -35.94 9.32
C VAL A 595 -5.52 -34.59 8.95
N GLN A 596 -6.85 -34.49 8.99
CA GLN A 596 -7.61 -33.32 8.52
C GLN A 596 -7.81 -32.26 9.60
N SER A 597 -7.87 -32.67 10.87
CA SER A 597 -8.15 -31.76 11.99
C SER A 597 -7.48 -32.22 13.28
N VAL A 598 -6.97 -31.26 14.06
CA VAL A 598 -6.47 -31.48 15.43
C VAL A 598 -7.08 -30.47 16.40
N SER A 599 -7.38 -30.89 17.63
CA SER A 599 -7.95 -30.03 18.67
C SER A 599 -7.47 -30.46 20.06
N TYR A 600 -7.00 -29.51 20.87
CA TYR A 600 -6.65 -29.76 22.27
C TYR A 600 -7.90 -29.78 23.16
N SER A 601 -7.88 -30.63 24.18
CA SER A 601 -8.81 -30.52 25.31
C SER A 601 -8.55 -29.21 26.08
N PRO A 602 -9.56 -28.64 26.77
CA PRO A 602 -9.39 -27.39 27.53
C PRO A 602 -8.31 -27.45 28.62
N ASP A 603 -8.05 -28.63 29.19
CA ASP A 603 -6.96 -28.86 30.15
C ASP A 603 -5.57 -29.01 29.50
N GLY A 604 -5.50 -29.09 28.17
CA GLY A 604 -4.29 -29.28 27.38
C GLY A 604 -3.63 -30.66 27.50
N MET A 605 -4.26 -31.62 28.21
CA MET A 605 -3.66 -32.93 28.47
C MET A 605 -3.95 -33.96 27.36
N THR A 606 -5.02 -33.75 26.60
CA THR A 606 -5.46 -34.64 25.51
C THR A 606 -5.50 -33.89 24.20
N LEU A 607 -5.03 -34.51 23.13
CA LEU A 607 -5.21 -34.01 21.76
C LEU A 607 -6.17 -34.96 21.02
N ALA A 608 -7.18 -34.43 20.36
CA ALA A 608 -8.03 -35.17 19.43
C ALA A 608 -7.57 -34.93 18.00
N SER A 609 -7.63 -35.96 17.16
CA SER A 609 -7.39 -35.87 15.71
C SER A 609 -8.47 -36.58 14.91
N GLY A 610 -8.89 -35.97 13.80
CA GLY A 610 -9.75 -36.57 12.78
C GLY A 610 -8.99 -36.78 11.48
N SER A 611 -9.23 -37.90 10.79
CA SER A 611 -8.46 -38.31 9.61
C SER A 611 -9.34 -38.83 8.47
N GLY A 612 -8.77 -38.83 7.26
CA GLY A 612 -9.29 -39.52 6.08
C GLY A 612 -9.44 -41.04 6.26
N ASP A 613 -8.82 -41.62 7.30
CA ASP A 613 -8.98 -43.04 7.64
C ASP A 613 -10.32 -43.36 8.36
N ASN A 614 -11.24 -42.39 8.39
CA ASN A 614 -12.55 -42.43 9.03
C ASN A 614 -12.53 -42.49 10.57
N SER A 615 -11.35 -42.45 11.20
CA SER A 615 -11.21 -42.57 12.65
C SER A 615 -10.98 -41.22 13.34
N ILE A 616 -11.37 -41.17 14.62
CA ILE A 616 -10.95 -40.12 15.54
C ILE A 616 -10.01 -40.75 16.56
N ARG A 617 -8.87 -40.11 16.86
CA ARG A 617 -7.93 -40.61 17.87
C ARG A 617 -7.71 -39.58 18.97
N LEU A 618 -7.59 -40.08 20.20
CA LEU A 618 -7.24 -39.29 21.37
C LEU A 618 -5.83 -39.64 21.81
N TRP A 619 -4.99 -38.63 21.94
CA TRP A 619 -3.57 -38.74 22.26
C TRP A 619 -3.29 -38.10 23.60
N ASP A 620 -2.41 -38.72 24.38
CA ASP A 620 -1.88 -38.10 25.57
C ASP A 620 -0.72 -37.16 25.18
N VAL A 621 -0.88 -35.87 25.46
CA VAL A 621 0.07 -34.84 25.00
C VAL A 621 1.45 -34.99 25.62
N ASN A 622 1.53 -35.48 26.86
CA ASN A 622 2.79 -35.61 27.60
C ASN A 622 3.60 -36.83 27.15
N THR A 623 2.92 -37.95 26.90
CA THR A 623 3.58 -39.21 26.52
C THR A 623 3.67 -39.41 25.02
N GLY A 624 2.85 -38.70 24.24
CA GLY A 624 2.69 -38.90 22.80
C GLY A 624 1.99 -40.22 22.43
N GLN A 625 1.44 -40.95 23.40
CA GLN A 625 0.78 -42.22 23.14
C GLN A 625 -0.69 -42.04 22.78
N GLN A 626 -1.17 -42.88 21.86
CA GLN A 626 -2.59 -43.00 21.59
C GLN A 626 -3.30 -43.62 22.79
N LYS A 627 -4.30 -42.91 23.33
CA LYS A 627 -5.15 -43.38 24.44
C LYS A 627 -6.34 -44.19 23.93
N VAL A 628 -7.00 -43.68 22.88
CA VAL A 628 -8.29 -44.18 22.41
C VAL A 628 -8.42 -43.95 20.91
N GLN A 629 -9.09 -44.88 20.22
CA GLN A 629 -9.66 -44.68 18.89
C GLN A 629 -11.19 -44.71 19.02
N LEU A 630 -11.87 -43.73 18.43
CA LEU A 630 -13.32 -43.64 18.36
C LEU A 630 -13.73 -43.94 16.91
N ASP A 631 -14.38 -45.07 16.72
CA ASP A 631 -14.87 -45.53 15.43
C ASP A 631 -16.37 -45.31 15.31
N GLY A 632 -16.84 -44.95 14.12
CA GLY A 632 -18.27 -44.84 13.85
C GLY A 632 -18.61 -44.08 12.57
N HIS A 633 -17.77 -43.13 12.16
CA HIS A 633 -17.92 -42.47 10.87
C HIS A 633 -17.61 -43.43 9.72
N SER A 634 -18.32 -43.24 8.60
CA SER A 634 -18.18 -44.09 7.41
C SER A 634 -17.35 -43.46 6.28
N ASN A 635 -16.89 -42.22 6.49
CA ASN A 635 -16.07 -41.45 5.57
C ASN A 635 -15.17 -40.49 6.37
N SER A 636 -14.26 -39.77 5.68
CA SER A 636 -13.25 -38.88 6.24
C SER A 636 -13.79 -38.00 7.36
N VAL A 637 -13.08 -37.93 8.49
CA VAL A 637 -13.42 -37.03 9.59
C VAL A 637 -12.70 -35.70 9.38
N ASN A 638 -13.42 -34.72 8.87
CA ASN A 638 -12.85 -33.45 8.41
C ASN A 638 -12.60 -32.45 9.54
N SER A 639 -13.34 -32.54 10.65
CA SER A 639 -13.23 -31.59 11.77
C SER A 639 -13.52 -32.25 13.11
N VAL A 640 -12.73 -31.91 14.13
CA VAL A 640 -12.96 -32.29 15.52
C VAL A 640 -12.85 -31.06 16.43
N CYS A 641 -13.71 -30.96 17.45
CA CYS A 641 -13.70 -29.84 18.40
C CYS A 641 -14.17 -30.30 19.78
N PHE A 642 -13.40 -30.02 20.84
CA PHE A 642 -13.83 -30.26 22.21
C PHE A 642 -14.85 -29.21 22.67
N SER A 643 -15.81 -29.63 23.51
CA SER A 643 -16.63 -28.70 24.27
C SER A 643 -15.78 -27.92 25.28
N PRO A 644 -16.18 -26.70 25.67
CA PRO A 644 -15.42 -25.87 26.61
C PRO A 644 -15.18 -26.51 27.98
N ASP A 645 -16.06 -27.43 28.40
CA ASP A 645 -15.93 -28.21 29.64
C ASP A 645 -15.06 -29.48 29.48
N GLY A 646 -14.64 -29.81 28.25
CA GLY A 646 -13.83 -30.97 27.91
C GLY A 646 -14.55 -32.33 27.97
N THR A 647 -15.85 -32.36 28.27
CA THR A 647 -16.58 -33.62 28.49
C THR A 647 -17.10 -34.25 27.19
N THR A 648 -17.30 -33.43 26.16
CA THR A 648 -17.87 -33.83 24.88
C THR A 648 -16.91 -33.47 23.74
N LEU A 649 -16.77 -34.34 22.75
CA LEU A 649 -16.09 -34.03 21.49
C LEU A 649 -17.13 -34.04 20.36
N ALA A 650 -17.13 -33.01 19.52
CA ALA A 650 -17.90 -33.00 18.28
C ALA A 650 -17.00 -33.38 17.11
N SER A 651 -17.53 -34.15 16.17
CA SER A 651 -16.87 -34.46 14.90
C SER A 651 -17.81 -34.23 13.71
N GLY A 652 -17.28 -33.66 12.62
CA GLY A 652 -17.94 -33.53 11.33
C GLY A 652 -17.23 -34.36 10.27
N SER A 653 -17.99 -35.06 9.43
CA SER A 653 -17.45 -36.03 8.46
C SER A 653 -18.02 -35.86 7.05
N GLY A 654 -17.28 -36.40 6.07
CA GLY A 654 -17.74 -36.63 4.70
C GLY A 654 -18.86 -37.66 4.57
N ASP A 655 -19.34 -38.24 5.67
CA ASP A 655 -20.56 -39.05 5.69
C ASP A 655 -21.83 -38.23 5.95
N ASN A 656 -21.71 -36.90 5.88
CA ASN A 656 -22.75 -35.88 6.05
C ASN A 656 -23.27 -35.77 7.50
N SER A 657 -22.69 -36.51 8.45
CA SER A 657 -23.13 -36.50 9.85
C SER A 657 -22.22 -35.67 10.75
N ILE A 658 -22.82 -35.17 11.84
CA ILE A 658 -22.10 -34.66 13.01
C ILE A 658 -22.32 -35.64 14.15
N ARG A 659 -21.25 -36.05 14.84
CA ARG A 659 -21.35 -36.93 16.02
C ARG A 659 -20.83 -36.24 17.27
N LEU A 660 -21.52 -36.48 18.37
CA LEU A 660 -21.10 -36.06 19.71
C LEU A 660 -20.62 -37.28 20.48
N TRP A 661 -19.42 -37.21 21.01
CA TRP A 661 -18.75 -38.29 21.75
C TRP A 661 -18.59 -37.88 23.19
N ASP A 662 -18.94 -38.76 24.11
CA ASP A 662 -18.66 -38.55 25.53
C ASP A 662 -17.24 -39.04 25.83
N ILE A 663 -16.37 -38.14 26.30
CA ILE A 663 -14.94 -38.41 26.48
C ILE A 663 -14.68 -39.38 27.65
N ASN A 664 -15.51 -39.34 28.68
CA ASN A 664 -15.36 -40.17 29.86
C ASN A 664 -15.73 -41.64 29.58
N SER A 665 -16.87 -41.86 28.93
CA SER A 665 -17.36 -43.19 28.55
C SER A 665 -16.79 -43.71 27.23
N ARG A 666 -16.25 -42.82 26.39
CA ARG A 666 -15.70 -43.11 25.05
C ARG A 666 -16.74 -43.66 24.09
N GLN A 667 -17.99 -43.28 24.29
CA GLN A 667 -19.12 -43.73 23.48
C GLN A 667 -19.72 -42.56 22.70
N GLN A 668 -20.34 -42.88 21.57
CA GLN A 668 -21.16 -41.92 20.84
C GLN A 668 -22.40 -41.56 21.67
N LYS A 669 -22.51 -40.30 22.05
CA LYS A 669 -23.62 -39.72 22.83
C LYS A 669 -24.82 -39.35 21.95
N ALA A 670 -24.55 -38.86 20.74
CA ALA A 670 -25.57 -38.45 19.78
C ALA A 670 -25.02 -38.40 18.34
N GLN A 671 -25.95 -38.41 17.38
CA GLN A 671 -25.73 -38.02 16.00
C GLN A 671 -26.68 -36.87 15.67
N LEU A 672 -26.20 -35.83 15.00
CA LEU A 672 -27.00 -34.71 14.52
C LEU A 672 -27.07 -34.82 12.99
N ASP A 673 -28.26 -35.17 12.51
CA ASP A 673 -28.54 -35.35 11.09
C ASP A 673 -29.24 -34.11 10.53
N GLY A 674 -28.86 -33.68 9.33
CA GLY A 674 -29.56 -32.60 8.62
C GLY A 674 -28.80 -31.99 7.46
N HIS A 675 -27.47 -32.08 7.44
CA HIS A 675 -26.67 -31.69 6.29
C HIS A 675 -26.84 -32.69 5.14
N ASN A 676 -26.83 -32.19 3.90
CA ASN A 676 -27.02 -33.00 2.69
C ASN A 676 -25.71 -33.35 1.97
N ASP A 677 -24.58 -32.85 2.47
CA ASP A 677 -23.24 -33.08 1.95
C ASP A 677 -22.23 -33.02 3.11
N SER A 678 -20.96 -33.30 2.79
CA SER A 678 -19.83 -33.42 3.71
C SER A 678 -19.78 -32.26 4.70
N VAL A 679 -19.66 -32.58 5.99
CA VAL A 679 -19.47 -31.58 7.04
C VAL A 679 -17.97 -31.29 7.14
N TRP A 680 -17.57 -30.05 6.86
CA TRP A 680 -16.17 -29.64 6.79
C TRP A 680 -15.66 -29.02 8.08
N SER A 681 -16.53 -28.40 8.88
CA SER A 681 -16.14 -27.70 10.10
C SER A 681 -17.21 -27.81 11.17
N VAL A 682 -16.80 -28.03 12.42
CA VAL A 682 -17.65 -27.95 13.62
C VAL A 682 -16.97 -27.08 14.69
N CYS A 683 -17.74 -26.26 15.40
CA CYS A 683 -17.23 -25.39 16.46
C CYS A 683 -18.27 -25.17 17.55
N PHE A 684 -17.90 -25.34 18.83
CA PHE A 684 -18.77 -25.01 19.96
C PHE A 684 -18.76 -23.51 20.27
N SER A 685 -19.89 -22.99 20.76
CA SER A 685 -19.93 -21.71 21.47
C SER A 685 -19.18 -21.80 22.79
N LEU A 686 -18.70 -20.66 23.32
CA LEU A 686 -17.89 -20.61 24.55
C LEU A 686 -18.63 -21.15 25.79
N ASP A 687 -19.96 -21.07 25.80
CA ASP A 687 -20.82 -21.65 26.85
C ASP A 687 -21.12 -23.15 26.65
N GLY A 688 -20.70 -23.73 25.51
CA GLY A 688 -20.91 -25.12 25.14
C GLY A 688 -22.37 -25.48 24.79
N THR A 689 -23.29 -24.52 24.78
CA THR A 689 -24.72 -24.81 24.58
C THR A 689 -25.11 -24.96 23.11
N THR A 690 -24.35 -24.31 22.22
CA THR A 690 -24.62 -24.28 20.79
C THR A 690 -23.41 -24.82 20.01
N LEU A 691 -23.68 -25.62 18.99
CA LEU A 691 -22.68 -26.09 18.02
C LEU A 691 -22.97 -25.46 16.66
N ALA A 692 -21.96 -24.90 16.00
CA ALA A 692 -22.05 -24.47 14.60
C ALA A 692 -21.39 -25.52 13.70
N SER A 693 -21.98 -25.76 12.52
CA SER A 693 -21.42 -26.61 11.49
C SER A 693 -21.48 -25.97 10.11
N GLY A 694 -20.43 -26.14 9.31
CA GLY A 694 -20.37 -25.76 7.89
C GLY A 694 -20.22 -26.98 7.00
N SER A 695 -20.93 -27.00 5.87
CA SER A 695 -21.03 -28.17 4.99
C SER A 695 -20.85 -27.84 3.50
N GLY A 696 -20.56 -28.89 2.72
CA GLY A 696 -20.58 -28.89 1.26
C GLY A 696 -21.94 -28.56 0.65
N ASP A 697 -23.01 -28.62 1.44
CA ASP A 697 -24.37 -28.24 1.03
C ASP A 697 -24.63 -26.72 1.02
N ASN A 698 -23.55 -25.93 1.13
CA ASN A 698 -23.50 -24.46 1.17
C ASN A 698 -24.15 -23.83 2.42
N SER A 699 -24.63 -24.64 3.38
CA SER A 699 -25.31 -24.14 4.57
C SER A 699 -24.40 -24.12 5.81
N ILE A 700 -24.72 -23.21 6.72
CA ILE A 700 -24.25 -23.26 8.11
C ILE A 700 -25.45 -23.62 8.99
N ARG A 701 -25.28 -24.54 9.92
CA ARG A 701 -26.34 -24.91 10.87
C ARG A 701 -25.89 -24.67 12.30
N LEU A 702 -26.84 -24.19 13.11
CA LEU A 702 -26.67 -24.03 14.55
C LEU A 702 -27.51 -25.10 15.24
N TRP A 703 -26.89 -25.83 16.16
CA TRP A 703 -27.49 -26.95 16.88
C TRP A 703 -27.50 -26.65 18.36
N ASP A 704 -28.60 -26.99 19.02
CA ASP A 704 -28.66 -27.01 20.48
C ASP A 704 -28.09 -28.34 20.99
N VAL A 705 -27.02 -28.27 21.77
CA VAL A 705 -26.26 -29.47 22.20
C VAL A 705 -27.08 -30.34 23.17
N ASN A 706 -27.93 -29.72 23.98
CA ASN A 706 -28.71 -30.41 25.01
C ASN A 706 -29.92 -31.14 24.41
N SER A 707 -30.72 -30.43 23.62
CA SER A 707 -31.91 -30.98 22.96
C SER A 707 -31.59 -31.75 21.68
N ARG A 708 -30.38 -31.57 21.12
CA ARG A 708 -29.89 -32.22 19.89
C ARG A 708 -30.71 -31.82 18.65
N GLN A 709 -31.34 -30.66 18.70
CA GLN A 709 -32.16 -30.13 17.63
C GLN A 709 -31.44 -29.00 16.90
N GLN A 710 -31.74 -28.84 15.61
CA GLN A 710 -31.31 -27.69 14.85
C GLN A 710 -32.04 -26.43 15.34
N LYS A 711 -31.30 -25.41 15.77
CA LYS A 711 -31.80 -24.09 16.18
C LYS A 711 -32.05 -23.19 14.98
N ALA A 712 -31.12 -23.17 14.02
CA ALA A 712 -31.17 -22.29 12.86
C ALA A 712 -30.38 -22.87 11.68
N GLN A 713 -30.74 -22.42 10.48
CA GLN A 713 -29.96 -22.56 9.26
C GLN A 713 -29.60 -21.17 8.76
N LEU A 714 -28.32 -20.93 8.46
CA LEU A 714 -27.81 -19.67 7.96
C LEU A 714 -27.47 -19.87 6.48
N ASP A 715 -28.39 -19.42 5.62
CA ASP A 715 -28.27 -19.55 4.17
C ASP A 715 -27.72 -18.26 3.56
N GLY A 716 -26.79 -18.39 2.61
CA GLY A 716 -26.34 -17.26 1.80
C GLY A 716 -25.02 -17.46 1.07
N HIS A 717 -24.19 -18.43 1.47
CA HIS A 717 -23.03 -18.84 0.67
C HIS A 717 -23.47 -19.51 -0.63
N ASN A 718 -22.68 -19.32 -1.70
CA ASN A 718 -22.98 -19.86 -3.03
C ASN A 718 -22.25 -21.17 -3.33
N ASP A 719 -21.36 -21.60 -2.43
CA ASP A 719 -20.55 -22.82 -2.54
C ASP A 719 -20.18 -23.32 -1.13
N SER A 720 -19.51 -24.47 -1.05
CA SER A 720 -19.23 -25.22 0.17
C SER A 720 -18.65 -24.34 1.30
N VAL A 721 -19.15 -24.52 2.52
CA VAL A 721 -18.65 -23.82 3.70
C VAL A 721 -17.58 -24.69 4.36
N TRP A 722 -16.34 -24.23 4.34
CA TRP A 722 -15.18 -25.00 4.78
C TRP A 722 -14.76 -24.73 6.22
N SER A 723 -15.09 -23.57 6.77
CA SER A 723 -14.70 -23.19 8.12
C SER A 723 -15.80 -22.39 8.79
N VAL A 724 -16.07 -22.67 10.07
CA VAL A 724 -16.95 -21.88 10.93
C VAL A 724 -16.28 -21.65 12.29
N CYS A 725 -16.43 -20.47 12.87
CA CYS A 725 -16.00 -20.18 14.23
C CYS A 725 -16.91 -19.17 14.93
N PHE A 726 -17.12 -19.33 16.23
CA PHE A 726 -17.83 -18.34 17.05
C PHE A 726 -16.92 -17.18 17.45
N SER A 727 -17.49 -15.98 17.56
CA SER A 727 -16.88 -14.89 18.31
C SER A 727 -16.81 -15.24 19.81
N PRO A 728 -15.84 -14.68 20.58
CA PRO A 728 -15.68 -15.01 21.99
C PRO A 728 -16.91 -14.70 22.86
N ASP A 729 -17.71 -13.70 22.47
CA ASP A 729 -18.96 -13.35 23.13
C ASP A 729 -20.15 -14.27 22.74
N GLY A 730 -19.95 -15.18 21.79
CA GLY A 730 -20.95 -16.11 21.29
C GLY A 730 -22.06 -15.48 20.43
N THR A 731 -21.98 -14.18 20.14
CA THR A 731 -23.07 -13.46 19.43
C THR A 731 -22.98 -13.57 17.92
N THR A 732 -21.79 -13.88 17.39
CA THR A 732 -21.49 -13.88 15.96
C THR A 732 -20.84 -15.20 15.54
N VAL A 733 -21.23 -15.72 14.38
CA VAL A 733 -20.52 -16.81 13.70
C VAL A 733 -19.83 -16.23 12.48
N ALA A 734 -18.54 -16.53 12.31
CA ALA A 734 -17.83 -16.28 11.06
C ALA A 734 -17.76 -17.57 10.25
N SER A 735 -17.88 -17.44 8.93
CA SER A 735 -17.75 -18.56 7.99
C SER A 735 -16.83 -18.22 6.83
N GLY A 736 -15.99 -19.17 6.43
CA GLY A 736 -15.18 -19.13 5.21
C GLY A 736 -15.66 -20.19 4.22
N SER A 737 -15.77 -19.81 2.94
CA SER A 737 -16.38 -20.65 1.91
C SER A 737 -15.52 -20.75 0.64
N ARG A 738 -15.83 -21.80 -0.11
CA ARG A 738 -15.40 -22.03 -1.49
C ARG A 738 -15.89 -20.94 -2.46
N ASP A 739 -16.85 -20.11 -2.06
CA ASP A 739 -17.31 -18.94 -2.83
C ASP A 739 -16.40 -17.69 -2.73
N TYR A 740 -15.20 -17.86 -2.18
CA TYR A 740 -14.17 -16.82 -1.94
C TYR A 740 -14.55 -15.78 -0.86
N SER A 741 -15.72 -15.90 -0.23
CA SER A 741 -16.19 -14.93 0.75
C SER A 741 -16.02 -15.40 2.19
N ILE A 742 -15.88 -14.42 3.09
CA ILE A 742 -16.09 -14.60 4.52
C ILE A 742 -17.39 -13.90 4.89
N ARG A 743 -18.23 -14.56 5.69
CA ARG A 743 -19.48 -13.96 6.17
C ARG A 743 -19.56 -13.98 7.68
N LEU A 744 -20.15 -12.92 8.23
CA LEU A 744 -20.45 -12.79 9.65
C LEU A 744 -21.96 -12.89 9.83
N TRP A 745 -22.40 -13.73 10.76
CA TRP A 745 -23.79 -14.05 11.02
C TRP A 745 -24.14 -13.75 12.45
N ASP A 746 -25.31 -13.15 12.66
CA ASP A 746 -25.86 -12.95 13.99
C ASP A 746 -26.50 -14.25 14.48
N VAL A 747 -26.04 -14.75 15.63
CA VAL A 747 -26.47 -16.05 16.17
C VAL A 747 -27.94 -16.04 16.61
N GLN A 748 -28.43 -14.89 17.08
CA GLN A 748 -29.79 -14.77 17.62
C GLN A 748 -30.84 -14.66 16.51
N THR A 749 -30.54 -13.86 15.48
CA THR A 749 -31.49 -13.58 14.38
C THR A 749 -31.29 -14.48 13.17
N GLY A 750 -30.13 -15.13 13.05
CA GLY A 750 -29.74 -15.91 11.88
C GLY A 750 -29.42 -15.06 10.65
N GLN A 751 -29.40 -13.73 10.78
CA GLN A 751 -29.17 -12.82 9.66
C GLN A 751 -27.69 -12.60 9.40
N GLN A 752 -27.34 -12.37 8.14
CA GLN A 752 -25.99 -11.97 7.77
C GLN A 752 -25.72 -10.53 8.22
N LYS A 753 -24.73 -10.34 9.10
CA LYS A 753 -24.25 -9.04 9.59
C LYS A 753 -23.35 -8.35 8.58
N ALA A 754 -22.45 -9.10 7.95
CA ALA A 754 -21.47 -8.56 7.01
C ALA A 754 -20.96 -9.63 6.03
N GLN A 755 -20.40 -9.17 4.92
CA GLN A 755 -19.57 -9.96 4.01
C GLN A 755 -18.21 -9.29 3.89
N LEU A 756 -17.14 -10.04 4.15
CA LEU A 756 -15.77 -9.60 4.01
C LEU A 756 -15.21 -10.23 2.72
N ASN A 757 -14.82 -9.36 1.79
CA ASN A 757 -14.25 -9.76 0.51
C ASN A 757 -12.81 -9.23 0.44
N GLY A 758 -11.84 -10.08 0.10
CA GLY A 758 -10.44 -9.70 -0.05
C GLY A 758 -9.53 -10.86 -0.47
N HIS A 759 -9.92 -12.09 -0.16
CA HIS A 759 -9.32 -13.27 -0.77
C HIS A 759 -9.68 -13.40 -2.25
N ASN A 760 -8.72 -13.88 -3.05
CA ASN A 760 -8.87 -14.08 -4.50
C ASN A 760 -9.14 -15.55 -4.87
N ASP A 761 -9.23 -16.42 -3.86
CA ASP A 761 -9.50 -17.85 -4.00
C ASP A 761 -10.17 -18.39 -2.72
N LEU A 762 -10.44 -19.70 -2.69
CA LEU A 762 -11.22 -20.40 -1.66
C LEU A 762 -10.76 -20.08 -0.24
N VAL A 763 -11.68 -19.72 0.65
CA VAL A 763 -11.36 -19.43 2.05
C VAL A 763 -11.47 -20.73 2.85
N ARG A 764 -10.33 -21.25 3.29
CA ARG A 764 -10.21 -22.58 3.90
C ARG A 764 -10.26 -22.57 5.42
N SER A 765 -9.94 -21.45 6.06
CA SER A 765 -9.92 -21.33 7.51
C SER A 765 -10.26 -19.92 7.96
N VAL A 766 -11.06 -19.80 9.03
CA VAL A 766 -11.34 -18.56 9.74
C VAL A 766 -11.21 -18.77 11.25
N CYS A 767 -10.70 -17.77 11.98
CA CYS A 767 -10.50 -17.84 13.42
C CYS A 767 -10.61 -16.45 14.06
N PHE A 768 -11.42 -16.28 15.11
CA PHE A 768 -11.48 -15.04 15.88
C PHE A 768 -10.30 -14.90 16.84
N SER A 769 -9.87 -13.67 17.10
CA SER A 769 -9.03 -13.34 18.24
C SER A 769 -9.79 -13.53 19.56
N SER A 770 -9.08 -13.83 20.65
CA SER A 770 -9.65 -14.03 21.98
C SER A 770 -10.42 -12.81 22.53
N ASP A 771 -10.07 -11.61 22.07
CA ASP A 771 -10.76 -10.36 22.39
C ASP A 771 -11.96 -10.04 21.48
N GLY A 772 -12.17 -10.83 20.42
CA GLY A 772 -13.27 -10.69 19.46
C GLY A 772 -13.14 -9.50 18.50
N THR A 773 -12.05 -8.74 18.56
CA THR A 773 -11.88 -7.53 17.74
C THR A 773 -11.40 -7.83 16.32
N THR A 774 -10.69 -8.94 16.15
CA THR A 774 -10.03 -9.34 14.92
C THR A 774 -10.49 -10.71 14.48
N LEU A 775 -10.63 -10.91 13.16
CA LEU A 775 -10.76 -12.24 12.55
C LEU A 775 -9.54 -12.49 11.67
N ALA A 776 -8.95 -13.68 11.75
CA ALA A 776 -7.93 -14.15 10.82
C ALA A 776 -8.56 -15.12 9.82
N SER A 777 -8.09 -15.09 8.57
CA SER A 777 -8.51 -16.03 7.53
C SER A 777 -7.35 -16.53 6.69
N GLY A 778 -7.39 -17.79 6.26
CA GLY A 778 -6.44 -18.41 5.35
C GLY A 778 -7.12 -18.90 4.07
N SER A 779 -6.46 -18.73 2.93
CA SER A 779 -7.04 -19.01 1.60
C SER A 779 -6.09 -19.79 0.68
N TYR A 780 -6.69 -20.39 -0.35
CA TYR A 780 -6.02 -21.01 -1.48
C TYR A 780 -5.27 -20.02 -2.38
N ASP A 781 -5.47 -18.72 -2.19
CA ASP A 781 -4.67 -17.67 -2.83
C ASP A 781 -3.27 -17.49 -2.20
N ASN A 782 -2.91 -18.42 -1.30
CA ASN A 782 -1.68 -18.47 -0.50
C ASN A 782 -1.59 -17.42 0.61
N SER A 783 -2.65 -16.63 0.83
CA SER A 783 -2.63 -15.51 1.75
C SER A 783 -3.27 -15.79 3.10
N ILE A 784 -2.91 -14.91 4.05
CA ILE A 784 -3.56 -14.80 5.35
C ILE A 784 -4.05 -13.37 5.50
N CYS A 785 -5.34 -13.14 5.72
CA CYS A 785 -5.90 -11.81 5.95
C CYS A 785 -6.31 -11.63 7.42
N LEU A 786 -6.21 -10.41 7.93
CA LEU A 786 -6.73 -10.01 9.24
C LEU A 786 -7.83 -8.96 9.05
N TRP A 787 -8.93 -9.07 9.79
CA TRP A 787 -10.12 -8.25 9.62
C TRP A 787 -10.54 -7.59 10.93
N GLU A 788 -10.83 -6.29 10.92
CA GLU A 788 -11.37 -5.58 12.08
C GLU A 788 -12.90 -5.66 12.07
N ILE A 789 -13.47 -6.34 13.06
CA ILE A 789 -14.88 -6.68 13.08
C ILE A 789 -15.77 -5.46 13.37
N ASN A 790 -15.25 -4.50 14.14
CA ASN A 790 -15.97 -3.25 14.48
C ASN A 790 -16.02 -2.22 13.34
N LYS A 791 -15.21 -2.40 12.28
CA LYS A 791 -15.13 -1.46 11.15
C LYS A 791 -15.44 -2.07 9.78
N GLY A 792 -15.58 -3.39 9.68
CA GLY A 792 -15.85 -4.10 8.43
C GLY A 792 -14.75 -3.91 7.39
N LYS A 793 -13.49 -3.79 7.82
CA LYS A 793 -12.33 -3.53 6.96
C LYS A 793 -11.22 -4.56 7.22
N GLU A 794 -10.49 -4.89 6.15
CA GLU A 794 -9.20 -5.57 6.25
C GLU A 794 -8.21 -4.67 7.00
N ILE A 795 -7.43 -5.26 7.92
CA ILE A 795 -6.39 -4.58 8.69
C ILE A 795 -5.06 -4.83 7.98
N SER A 796 -4.41 -3.74 7.55
CA SER A 796 -2.99 -3.82 7.20
C SER A 796 -2.15 -3.85 8.49
N PHE A 797 -1.08 -4.66 8.54
CA PHE A 797 -0.23 -4.72 9.74
C PHE A 797 0.36 -3.34 10.13
N SER A 798 0.49 -2.41 9.18
CA SER A 798 0.89 -1.03 9.44
C SER A 798 -0.09 -0.24 10.31
N ASP A 799 -1.40 -0.49 10.22
CA ASP A 799 -2.42 0.23 10.98
C ASP A 799 -2.39 -0.15 12.48
N LYS A 800 -2.05 -1.41 12.78
CA LYS A 800 -1.97 -1.94 14.15
C LYS A 800 -0.70 -1.46 14.88
N TYR A 801 0.41 -1.33 14.15
CA TYR A 801 1.67 -0.78 14.66
C TYR A 801 1.50 0.69 15.13
N GLN A 802 0.76 1.51 14.39
CA GLN A 802 0.47 2.89 14.78
C GLN A 802 -0.39 2.96 16.07
N GLN A 803 -1.38 2.09 16.20
CA GLN A 803 -2.28 2.06 17.36
C GLN A 803 -1.56 1.56 18.63
N TYR A 804 -0.66 0.57 18.49
CA TYR A 804 0.14 0.03 19.60
C TYR A 804 1.24 1.00 20.04
N ALA A 805 1.90 1.70 19.10
CA ALA A 805 2.84 2.78 19.42
C ALA A 805 2.15 3.92 20.20
N LEU A 806 0.88 4.21 19.90
CA LEU A 806 0.04 5.16 20.63
C LEU A 806 -0.39 4.67 22.03
N GLU A 807 -0.51 3.36 22.26
CA GLU A 807 -0.80 2.77 23.58
C GLU A 807 0.45 2.62 24.46
N LEU A 808 1.59 2.25 23.90
CA LEU A 808 2.88 2.19 24.61
C LEU A 808 3.33 3.57 25.12
N LEU A 809 2.95 4.63 24.40
CA LEU A 809 3.16 6.03 24.82
C LEU A 809 2.23 6.49 25.96
N LYS A 810 1.21 5.69 26.32
CA LYS A 810 0.26 6.00 27.41
C LYS A 810 0.56 5.25 28.71
N THR A 811 1.43 4.25 28.70
CA THR A 811 1.95 3.62 29.92
C THR A 811 3.09 4.46 30.52
N PRO A 812 2.95 4.99 31.75
CA PRO A 812 4.03 5.72 32.38
C PRO A 812 5.14 4.73 32.77
N LEU A 813 6.24 4.73 32.01
CA LEU A 813 7.51 4.20 32.49
C LEU A 813 8.01 5.12 33.61
N VAL A 814 7.79 4.69 34.86
CA VAL A 814 8.27 5.35 36.07
C VAL A 814 9.79 5.18 36.15
N GLU A 815 10.47 6.34 36.26
CA GLU A 815 11.81 6.59 36.82
C GLU A 815 13.00 5.73 36.38
N ILE A 816 13.59 6.06 35.24
CA ILE A 816 15.06 6.20 35.12
C ILE A 816 15.32 7.44 34.26
N VAL A 817 16.41 8.15 34.52
CA VAL A 817 16.90 9.37 33.86
C VAL A 817 16.58 10.67 34.60
N THR A 818 17.21 10.83 35.77
CA THR A 818 17.88 12.09 36.06
C THR A 818 19.28 11.78 36.61
N HIS A 819 20.29 12.50 36.12
CA HIS A 819 21.72 12.48 36.49
C HIS A 819 22.63 11.47 35.77
N TYR A 820 23.09 11.85 34.57
CA TYR A 820 24.48 11.80 34.03
C TYR A 820 24.43 11.77 32.47
N PRO A 821 25.30 12.52 31.76
CA PRO A 821 25.14 12.77 30.33
C PRO A 821 25.78 11.67 29.45
N TYR A 822 24.95 11.12 28.56
CA TYR A 822 25.26 10.37 27.31
C TYR A 822 25.98 9.01 27.39
N LEU A 823 25.23 7.96 27.03
CA LEU A 823 25.72 6.66 26.55
C LEU A 823 25.62 6.67 25.01
N ASN A 824 26.70 6.34 24.30
CA ASN A 824 26.67 6.19 22.84
C ASN A 824 26.66 4.69 22.49
N ILE A 825 25.49 4.15 22.16
CA ILE A 825 25.36 2.77 21.66
C ILE A 825 25.44 2.84 20.14
N SER A 826 26.60 2.50 19.58
CA SER A 826 26.75 2.35 18.13
C SER A 826 26.50 0.90 17.73
N GLN A 827 25.59 0.71 16.77
CA GLN A 827 25.13 -0.54 16.14
C GLN A 827 24.08 -1.36 16.94
N TYR A 828 22.87 -1.43 16.38
CA TYR A 828 21.75 -2.23 16.89
C TYR A 828 21.89 -3.70 16.46
N LEU A 829 21.93 -4.61 17.44
CA LEU A 829 21.26 -5.90 17.34
C LEU A 829 20.56 -6.14 18.69
N ILE A 830 19.25 -5.92 18.74
CA ILE A 830 18.43 -6.22 19.92
C ILE A 830 17.94 -7.66 19.74
N LEU A 831 18.43 -8.57 20.56
CA LEU A 831 17.84 -9.90 20.74
C LEU A 831 17.27 -9.94 22.16
N GLU A 832 15.95 -9.94 22.26
CA GLU A 832 15.27 -10.23 23.51
C GLU A 832 15.19 -11.75 23.69
N ALA A 833 15.86 -12.25 24.73
CA ALA A 833 15.60 -13.59 25.24
C ALA A 833 15.54 -13.53 26.78
N GLN A 834 14.36 -13.87 27.33
CA GLN A 834 14.14 -14.09 28.77
C GLN A 834 14.38 -12.89 29.70
N GLY A 835 13.89 -11.70 29.35
CA GLY A 835 13.83 -10.56 30.28
C GLY A 835 15.19 -9.96 30.68
N ALA A 836 16.28 -10.35 30.00
CA ALA A 836 17.59 -9.73 30.16
C ALA A 836 17.99 -9.00 28.86
N LEU A 837 18.44 -7.76 29.03
CA LEU A 837 18.92 -6.93 27.92
C LEU A 837 20.38 -7.31 27.59
N ILE A 838 20.62 -7.92 26.42
CA ILE A 838 21.97 -8.25 25.96
C ILE A 838 22.47 -7.11 25.07
N LEU A 839 23.41 -6.32 25.60
CA LEU A 839 24.05 -5.21 24.88
C LEU A 839 25.38 -5.68 24.28
N LYS A 840 25.55 -5.52 22.97
CA LYS A 840 26.81 -5.83 22.26
C LYS A 840 27.38 -4.55 21.65
N GLY A 841 28.54 -4.09 22.14
CA GLY A 841 29.18 -2.85 21.68
C GLY A 841 30.35 -2.41 22.57
N GLU A 842 31.02 -1.32 22.21
CA GLU A 842 32.05 -0.69 23.06
C GLU A 842 31.39 0.19 24.15
N PHE A 843 31.68 -0.08 25.42
CA PHE A 843 31.09 0.62 26.57
C PHE A 843 32.03 1.70 27.10
N VAL A 844 32.26 2.72 26.28
CA VAL A 844 33.07 3.89 26.63
C VAL A 844 32.22 5.16 26.62
N ASN A 845 32.52 6.10 27.53
CA ASN A 845 31.94 7.44 27.44
C ASN A 845 32.65 8.28 26.35
N TYR A 846 32.19 9.50 26.09
CA TYR A 846 32.78 10.42 25.10
C TYR A 846 34.24 10.83 25.39
N GLN A 847 34.79 10.44 26.55
CA GLN A 847 36.19 10.64 26.95
C GLN A 847 37.02 9.35 26.90
N GLY A 848 36.45 8.23 26.45
CA GLY A 848 37.15 6.95 26.30
C GLY A 848 37.27 6.13 27.59
N PHE A 849 36.56 6.48 28.67
CA PHE A 849 36.58 5.70 29.92
C PHE A 849 35.70 4.45 29.82
N ASP A 850 36.25 3.30 30.19
CA ASP A 850 35.55 2.01 30.25
C ASP A 850 34.53 1.98 31.40
N LEU A 851 33.25 1.83 31.03
CA LEU A 851 32.12 1.84 31.96
C LEU A 851 31.79 0.45 32.53
N ARG A 852 32.44 -0.63 32.07
CA ARG A 852 32.15 -2.02 32.50
C ARG A 852 32.32 -2.25 34.02
N PRO A 853 33.32 -1.69 34.72
CA PRO A 853 33.46 -1.87 36.17
C PRO A 853 32.28 -1.26 36.96
N LEU A 854 31.79 -0.09 36.50
CA LEU A 854 30.66 0.60 37.12
C LEU A 854 29.36 -0.20 36.92
N LEU A 855 29.14 -0.73 35.72
CA LEU A 855 27.98 -1.55 35.38
C LEU A 855 28.00 -2.91 36.13
N LYS A 856 29.18 -3.54 36.28
CA LYS A 856 29.33 -4.76 37.12
C LYS A 856 28.93 -4.51 38.58
N SER A 857 29.27 -3.35 39.14
CA SER A 857 28.90 -2.99 40.53
C SER A 857 27.40 -2.78 40.75
N LYS A 858 26.62 -2.65 39.67
CA LYS A 858 25.17 -2.41 39.68
C LYS A 858 24.36 -3.63 39.21
N GLY A 859 24.98 -4.81 39.16
CA GLY A 859 24.30 -6.08 38.88
C GLY A 859 24.22 -6.46 37.40
N THR A 860 24.95 -5.78 36.52
CA THR A 860 25.02 -6.13 35.09
C THR A 860 26.09 -7.20 34.86
N TYR A 861 25.69 -8.31 34.22
CA TYR A 861 26.60 -9.40 33.85
C TYR A 861 27.13 -9.20 32.43
N PHE A 862 28.43 -9.42 32.24
CA PHE A 862 29.09 -9.34 30.94
C PHE A 862 29.51 -10.74 30.51
N LEU A 863 29.11 -11.16 29.32
CA LEU A 863 29.65 -12.36 28.66
C LEU A 863 31.03 -12.00 28.10
N GLU A 864 32.09 -12.69 28.51
CA GLU A 864 33.42 -12.47 27.97
C GLU A 864 33.62 -13.23 26.65
N LYS A 865 33.94 -12.43 25.61
CA LYS A 865 34.20 -12.71 24.19
C LYS A 865 32.98 -12.86 23.27
#